data_AF-A0A3M4QRD6-F1
#
_entry.id   AF-A0A3M4QRD6-F1
#
_cell.length_a   1.000
_cell.length_b   1.000
_cell.length_c   1.000
_cell.angle_alpha   90.00
_cell.angle_beta   90.00
_cell.angle_gamma   90.00
#
_symmetry.space_group_name_H-M   'P 1'
#
loop_
_entity.id
_entity.type
_entity.pdbx_description
1 polymer ?
#
loop_
_entity_poly.entity_id
_entity_poly.type
_entity_poly.pdbx_seq_one_letter_code
_entity_poly.pdbx_strand_id
1 'polypeptide(L)'
;MSLACHSPALWSKPMTGVTPAYFFDEFLLPIKRNSPSARERALGLTVKDLDWLHTVYQASDAARKDPERQTYPMSVERLMINVSGQAPFPLAGAFVMSPTPDAGKALLYTPYGGIQVFDDPASLLVDVAEQLADTVQRVQLMSFLSIAQRNASPAGTPITLTTTVVEGAVMQDQEQALEACQQDNVRAVLEHLQKTPTLYGMLDTLLGIMARSYFPNLDQRDTRVDFFIQDPAGGQRRWANSMPLSEALLQFYVKHAWPKDQTREYFNPKHITSTFTSAEREHDQQYWETLIKETSGSLSKLLDSLLKTYWNEDIGNETSRLELFTQVMADKFRLDVLLKRQEQILSADESHTLQALFLPDQHARNAHAKKLSVETVRLHAPYQHYVELASTLLISESHAYPYTQSRGVQVLKDMQALKDTLLSMLKTAGHEDELLNFLSLNERDTFIGLDPIDITAQSVPGNVFAGMIEDIATKQISNMNHALDLFRRSDGQINLDALLDCALDIRTMLDSRLAALETSGRWTTHPVTSGNERPSTVQAERAKLHLQRLRAAADALATERKQHPTLRSMVALALNAELQSQRLALKAEDVYINTYPTHAQEREERPSLTSVSMVEHFIERLSGEVSYVPNQATTGFYTQPEPHLALKLPSMTLSTFNTINDQVLKVFANHEMRQLPLLFLSNMREKQAHSMLLGLRSEAELRLLGKTLLPSSQAVVDTLLRTDSLVRLTRHGLNGFLPDAYALTLNIGTSDIAQALANLFVLTERGGIDPQRSGQAVLWTPRRGYEVFTSVLALREEMARRLEHPIKRLPLLENLAISLRAPHQVYGLGPLQRIDDNVLDNRLKTYSDHVMNGIDQLLSINLAARALQDRIEATLEQPSPTNLERAMAMASAMTHQQALPVWLGLAPPKDQLHQAELLEQYHN
;
A
#
# COMPACT_ATOMS: atom_id res chain seq x y z
N MET A 1 -39.69 -21.52 -21.85
CA MET A 1 -40.96 -21.82 -22.56
C MET A 1 -41.00 -20.97 -23.82
N SER A 2 -41.39 -21.58 -24.94
CA SER A 2 -41.16 -21.15 -26.33
C SER A 2 -41.70 -19.75 -26.66
N LEU A 3 -40.85 -18.88 -27.23
CA LEU A 3 -41.24 -17.59 -27.80
C LEU A 3 -41.87 -17.80 -29.18
N ALA A 4 -43.17 -17.58 -29.28
CA ALA A 4 -43.90 -17.60 -30.54
C ALA A 4 -43.84 -16.22 -31.20
N CYS A 5 -43.30 -16.20 -32.43
CA CYS A 5 -43.45 -15.13 -33.40
C CYS A 5 -44.89 -14.60 -33.44
N HIS A 6 -45.10 -13.31 -33.23
CA HIS A 6 -46.35 -12.64 -33.55
C HIS A 6 -46.09 -11.58 -34.64
N SER A 7 -46.72 -11.78 -35.79
CA SER A 7 -46.88 -10.81 -36.88
C SER A 7 -47.72 -9.62 -36.43
N PRO A 8 -47.49 -8.40 -36.94
CA PRO A 8 -48.37 -7.27 -36.72
C PRO A 8 -49.35 -7.12 -37.89
N ALA A 9 -50.65 -7.28 -37.62
CA ALA A 9 -51.70 -6.79 -38.51
C ALA A 9 -52.97 -6.46 -37.71
N LEU A 10 -53.21 -5.17 -37.45
CA LEU A 10 -54.42 -4.40 -37.83
C LEU A 10 -54.71 -3.20 -36.88
N TRP A 11 -54.32 -2.01 -37.38
CA TRP A 11 -54.97 -0.69 -37.30
C TRP A 11 -55.04 0.10 -35.97
N SER A 12 -54.00 0.90 -35.75
CA SER A 12 -54.05 2.38 -35.75
C SER A 12 -52.72 2.85 -36.39
N LYS A 13 -52.73 3.78 -37.36
CA LYS A 13 -51.47 4.33 -37.90
C LYS A 13 -51.41 5.83 -37.63
N PRO A 14 -50.89 6.24 -36.46
CA PRO A 14 -50.47 7.62 -36.21
C PRO A 14 -48.94 7.82 -36.14
N MET A 15 -48.13 6.75 -36.14
CA MET A 15 -46.66 6.81 -36.00
C MET A 15 -45.93 6.24 -37.22
N THR A 16 -44.89 6.95 -37.69
CA THR A 16 -43.91 6.44 -38.67
C THR A 16 -42.49 6.46 -38.10
N GLY A 17 -41.84 5.30 -38.10
CA GLY A 17 -40.47 5.09 -37.63
C GLY A 17 -39.67 4.20 -38.60
N VAL A 18 -38.35 4.19 -38.47
CA VAL A 18 -37.44 3.35 -39.28
C VAL A 18 -36.58 2.45 -38.39
N THR A 19 -36.22 1.28 -38.93
CA THR A 19 -35.31 0.33 -38.28
C THR A 19 -34.09 0.10 -39.18
N PRO A 20 -32.84 0.33 -38.72
CA PRO A 20 -32.47 0.92 -37.43
C PRO A 20 -33.03 2.35 -37.24
N ALA A 21 -33.03 2.84 -36.00
CA ALA A 21 -33.49 4.19 -35.66
C ALA A 21 -32.68 5.28 -36.37
N TYR A 22 -33.32 6.42 -36.69
CA TYR A 22 -32.71 7.56 -37.38
C TYR A 22 -32.44 8.67 -36.38
N PHE A 23 -31.19 9.13 -36.29
CA PHE A 23 -30.71 10.02 -35.24
C PHE A 23 -30.15 11.33 -35.80
N PHE A 24 -29.89 12.30 -34.91
CA PHE A 24 -29.37 13.62 -35.32
C PHE A 24 -27.95 13.56 -35.91
N ASP A 25 -27.11 12.62 -35.48
CA ASP A 25 -25.78 12.37 -36.04
C ASP A 25 -25.87 11.98 -37.53
N GLU A 26 -26.77 11.06 -37.90
CA GLU A 26 -27.04 10.71 -39.29
C GLU A 26 -27.66 11.90 -40.06
N PHE A 27 -28.58 12.63 -39.44
CA PHE A 27 -29.18 13.82 -40.02
C PHE A 27 -28.14 14.89 -40.35
N LEU A 28 -27.12 15.08 -39.52
CA LEU A 28 -26.10 16.12 -39.71
C LEU A 28 -25.02 15.77 -40.75
N LEU A 29 -24.93 14.54 -41.24
CA LEU A 29 -23.89 14.13 -42.21
C LEU A 29 -23.96 14.88 -43.56
N PRO A 30 -25.13 15.09 -44.20
CA PRO A 30 -25.19 15.74 -45.51
C PRO A 30 -25.05 17.27 -45.39
N ILE A 31 -23.99 17.82 -46.00
CA ILE A 31 -23.71 19.27 -46.00
C ILE A 31 -24.75 20.08 -46.79
N LYS A 32 -25.37 19.48 -47.82
CA LYS A 32 -26.47 20.07 -48.60
C LYS A 32 -27.46 18.97 -49.03
N ARG A 33 -28.76 19.23 -48.87
CA ARG A 33 -29.85 18.32 -49.29
C ARG A 33 -30.65 18.91 -50.45
N ASN A 34 -30.73 18.16 -51.55
CA ASN A 34 -31.62 18.46 -52.68
C ASN A 34 -32.85 17.52 -52.75
N SER A 35 -32.79 16.39 -52.03
CA SER A 35 -33.87 15.39 -51.95
C SER A 35 -33.71 14.56 -50.67
N PRO A 36 -34.79 14.06 -50.05
CA PRO A 36 -34.70 13.21 -48.88
C PRO A 36 -34.04 11.86 -49.20
N SER A 37 -33.28 11.31 -48.25
CA SER A 37 -32.76 9.95 -48.30
C SER A 37 -33.90 8.91 -48.31
N ALA A 38 -33.60 7.65 -48.61
CA ALA A 38 -34.60 6.58 -48.56
C ALA A 38 -35.23 6.43 -47.16
N ARG A 39 -34.42 6.62 -46.11
CA ARG A 39 -34.87 6.52 -44.71
C ARG A 39 -35.69 7.75 -44.29
N GLU A 40 -35.26 8.95 -44.67
CA GLU A 40 -36.01 10.19 -44.43
C GLU A 40 -37.38 10.16 -45.13
N ARG A 41 -37.43 9.63 -46.36
CA ARG A 41 -38.68 9.42 -47.10
C ARG A 41 -39.59 8.38 -46.42
N ALA A 42 -39.02 7.33 -45.83
CA ALA A 42 -39.77 6.34 -45.07
C ALA A 42 -40.37 6.91 -43.77
N LEU A 43 -39.71 7.91 -43.16
CA LEU A 43 -40.26 8.72 -42.06
C LEU A 43 -41.30 9.76 -42.52
N GLY A 44 -41.53 9.89 -43.82
CA GLY A 44 -42.44 10.89 -44.37
C GLY A 44 -41.95 12.34 -44.21
N LEU A 45 -40.64 12.55 -44.10
CA LEU A 45 -40.01 13.87 -44.02
C LEU A 45 -39.76 14.44 -45.43
N THR A 46 -40.08 15.71 -45.61
CA THR A 46 -39.79 16.48 -46.82
C THR A 46 -38.46 17.22 -46.70
N VAL A 47 -37.96 17.80 -47.81
CA VAL A 47 -36.76 18.66 -47.75
C VAL A 47 -36.99 19.87 -46.85
N LYS A 48 -38.20 20.45 -46.85
CA LYS A 48 -38.52 21.58 -45.96
C LYS A 48 -38.49 21.18 -44.49
N ASP A 49 -39.01 20.00 -44.16
CA ASP A 49 -38.99 19.50 -42.78
C ASP A 49 -37.54 19.26 -42.31
N LEU A 50 -36.67 18.76 -43.20
CA LEU A 50 -35.25 18.55 -42.91
C LEU A 50 -34.49 19.86 -42.74
N ASP A 51 -34.76 20.88 -43.58
CA ASP A 51 -34.18 22.22 -43.40
C ASP A 51 -34.67 22.85 -42.08
N TRP A 52 -35.95 22.68 -41.74
CA TRP A 52 -36.54 23.14 -40.49
C TRP A 52 -35.92 22.47 -39.26
N LEU A 53 -35.53 21.20 -39.33
CA LEU A 53 -34.89 20.49 -38.21
C LEU A 53 -33.59 21.15 -37.73
N HIS A 54 -32.86 21.89 -38.58
CA HIS A 54 -31.69 22.65 -38.14
C HIS A 54 -32.02 23.76 -37.12
N THR A 55 -33.28 24.19 -37.06
CA THR A 55 -33.78 25.20 -36.11
C THR A 55 -33.66 24.73 -34.66
N VAL A 56 -33.59 23.41 -34.40
CA VAL A 56 -33.43 22.85 -33.05
C VAL A 56 -32.14 23.34 -32.37
N TYR A 57 -31.11 23.69 -33.15
CA TYR A 57 -29.81 24.17 -32.67
C TYR A 57 -29.76 25.68 -32.39
N GLN A 58 -30.87 26.41 -32.55
CA GLN A 58 -30.93 27.80 -32.12
C GLN A 58 -30.87 27.91 -30.59
N ALA A 59 -30.23 28.97 -30.09
CA ALA A 59 -29.87 29.09 -28.67
C ALA A 59 -31.06 29.33 -27.71
N SER A 60 -32.23 29.78 -28.20
CA SER A 60 -33.39 30.08 -27.36
C SER A 60 -34.73 29.84 -28.08
N ASP A 61 -35.81 29.68 -27.31
CA ASP A 61 -37.17 29.53 -27.84
C ASP A 61 -37.58 30.73 -28.70
N ALA A 62 -37.26 31.95 -28.23
CA ALA A 62 -37.49 33.17 -28.99
C ALA A 62 -36.80 33.15 -30.37
N ALA A 63 -35.57 32.65 -30.47
CA ALA A 63 -34.85 32.55 -31.74
C ALA A 63 -35.41 31.46 -32.67
N ARG A 64 -35.99 30.39 -32.10
CA ARG A 64 -36.69 29.33 -32.86
C ARG A 64 -38.04 29.80 -33.41
N LYS A 65 -38.65 30.81 -32.80
CA LYS A 65 -39.97 31.36 -33.17
C LYS A 65 -39.90 32.72 -33.86
N ASP A 66 -38.72 33.32 -33.99
CA ASP A 66 -38.53 34.66 -34.57
C ASP A 66 -38.96 34.67 -36.06
N PRO A 67 -40.06 35.37 -36.40
CA PRO A 67 -40.58 35.39 -37.77
C PRO A 67 -39.68 36.17 -38.74
N GLU A 68 -38.73 36.99 -38.24
CA GLU A 68 -37.77 37.69 -39.09
C GLU A 68 -36.59 36.79 -39.51
N ARG A 69 -36.31 35.73 -38.73
CA ARG A 69 -35.18 34.82 -38.95
C ARG A 69 -35.59 33.44 -39.44
N GLN A 70 -36.79 32.99 -39.08
CA GLN A 70 -37.30 31.67 -39.40
C GLN A 70 -38.55 31.75 -40.28
N THR A 71 -38.49 31.14 -41.46
CA THR A 71 -39.65 31.01 -42.35
C THR A 71 -40.76 30.16 -41.71
N TYR A 72 -40.37 29.16 -40.91
CA TYR A 72 -41.28 28.26 -40.22
C TYR A 72 -40.86 28.19 -38.74
N PRO A 73 -41.69 28.69 -37.79
CA PRO A 73 -41.33 28.69 -36.38
C PRO A 73 -41.30 27.26 -35.82
N MET A 74 -40.44 27.01 -34.82
CA MET A 74 -40.35 25.74 -34.10
C MET A 74 -40.64 25.94 -32.62
N SER A 75 -41.53 25.14 -32.05
CA SER A 75 -41.65 24.93 -30.60
C SER A 75 -40.97 23.62 -30.23
N VAL A 76 -40.16 23.64 -29.17
CA VAL A 76 -39.53 22.45 -28.61
C VAL A 76 -39.96 22.28 -27.18
N GLU A 77 -40.46 21.09 -26.83
CA GLU A 77 -41.06 20.83 -25.54
C GLU A 77 -40.51 19.54 -24.90
N ARG A 78 -40.34 19.55 -23.58
CA ARG A 78 -40.08 18.36 -22.76
C ARG A 78 -41.38 17.61 -22.56
N LEU A 79 -41.33 16.28 -22.60
CA LEU A 79 -42.43 15.46 -22.09
C LEU A 79 -42.29 15.33 -20.58
N MET A 80 -43.35 15.63 -19.84
CA MET A 80 -43.43 15.52 -18.40
C MET A 80 -44.30 14.33 -18.02
N ILE A 81 -43.77 13.45 -17.19
CA ILE A 81 -44.47 12.31 -16.62
C ILE A 81 -45.17 12.77 -15.34
N ASN A 82 -46.48 12.55 -15.28
CA ASN A 82 -47.31 12.86 -14.12
C ASN A 82 -47.83 11.56 -13.52
N VAL A 83 -47.43 11.31 -12.27
CA VAL A 83 -47.87 10.18 -11.45
C VAL A 83 -48.57 10.72 -10.21
N SER A 84 -49.68 10.11 -9.83
CA SER A 84 -50.46 10.55 -8.66
C SER A 84 -49.61 10.57 -7.39
N GLY A 85 -49.63 11.69 -6.67
CA GLY A 85 -48.89 11.87 -5.41
C GLY A 85 -47.41 12.22 -5.57
N GLN A 86 -46.93 12.47 -6.80
CA GLN A 86 -45.53 12.86 -7.06
C GLN A 86 -45.44 14.17 -7.83
N ALA A 87 -44.31 14.86 -7.67
CA ALA A 87 -44.00 16.02 -8.50
C ALA A 87 -43.75 15.56 -9.95
N PRO A 88 -44.28 16.26 -10.97
CA PRO A 88 -44.01 15.93 -12.36
C PRO A 88 -42.51 15.98 -12.66
N PHE A 89 -42.02 14.99 -13.43
CA PHE A 89 -40.61 14.90 -13.81
C PHE A 89 -40.47 14.67 -15.32
N PRO A 90 -39.40 15.17 -15.96
CA PRO A 90 -39.24 15.03 -17.40
C PRO A 90 -38.94 13.58 -17.80
N LEU A 91 -39.43 13.15 -18.96
CA LEU A 91 -38.94 11.95 -19.64
C LEU A 91 -37.52 12.22 -20.14
N ALA A 92 -36.53 11.95 -19.28
CA ALA A 92 -35.15 12.34 -19.50
C ALA A 92 -34.60 11.82 -20.84
N GLY A 93 -33.96 12.71 -21.59
CA GLY A 93 -33.42 12.42 -22.92
C GLY A 93 -34.42 12.55 -24.07
N ALA A 94 -35.72 12.77 -23.81
CA ALA A 94 -36.74 12.91 -24.84
C ALA A 94 -37.26 14.35 -24.97
N PHE A 95 -37.59 14.77 -26.20
CA PHE A 95 -38.21 16.05 -26.48
C PHE A 95 -39.05 16.01 -27.77
N VAL A 96 -40.03 16.90 -27.86
CA VAL A 96 -40.93 17.05 -29.01
C VAL A 96 -40.57 18.31 -29.79
N MET A 97 -40.61 18.24 -31.11
CA MET A 97 -40.49 19.38 -32.02
C MET A 97 -41.76 19.49 -32.86
N SER A 98 -42.40 20.66 -32.87
CA SER A 98 -43.61 20.89 -33.66
C SER A 98 -43.88 22.39 -33.90
N PRO A 99 -44.72 22.76 -34.88
CA PRO A 99 -45.20 21.93 -36.00
C PRO A 99 -44.19 21.90 -37.15
N THR A 100 -44.13 20.80 -37.91
CA THR A 100 -43.34 20.77 -39.16
C THR A 100 -43.91 21.68 -40.24
N PRO A 101 -43.08 22.20 -41.17
CA PRO A 101 -43.53 23.02 -42.30
C PRO A 101 -44.59 22.35 -43.18
N ASP A 102 -44.37 21.09 -43.54
CA ASP A 102 -45.31 20.35 -44.38
C ASP A 102 -46.21 19.46 -43.50
N ALA A 103 -47.51 19.65 -43.63
CA ALA A 103 -48.59 18.94 -42.90
C ALA A 103 -48.67 19.15 -41.38
N GLY A 104 -47.84 20.02 -40.78
CA GLY A 104 -48.00 20.43 -39.37
C GLY A 104 -47.75 19.32 -38.34
N LYS A 105 -46.87 18.38 -38.68
CA LYS A 105 -46.57 17.15 -37.91
C LYS A 105 -45.84 17.44 -36.60
N ALA A 106 -45.81 16.45 -35.71
CA ALA A 106 -45.00 16.46 -34.50
C ALA A 106 -43.89 15.40 -34.57
N LEU A 107 -42.67 15.79 -34.20
CA LEU A 107 -41.52 14.89 -34.15
C LEU A 107 -41.13 14.63 -32.70
N LEU A 108 -41.01 13.36 -32.32
CA LEU A 108 -40.45 12.93 -31.05
C LEU A 108 -39.00 12.50 -31.24
N TYR A 109 -38.09 13.02 -30.41
CA TYR A 109 -36.77 12.42 -30.24
C TYR A 109 -36.75 11.56 -28.97
N THR A 110 -36.24 10.33 -29.05
CA THR A 110 -35.85 9.54 -27.87
C THR A 110 -34.45 8.96 -28.02
N PRO A 111 -33.72 8.69 -26.92
CA PRO A 111 -32.35 8.18 -26.97
C PRO A 111 -32.18 6.86 -27.74
N TYR A 112 -33.18 5.97 -27.71
CA TYR A 112 -33.16 4.67 -28.39
C TYR A 112 -34.01 4.61 -29.66
N GLY A 113 -35.11 5.37 -29.73
CA GLY A 113 -36.00 5.39 -30.91
C GLY A 113 -35.58 6.39 -31.99
N GLY A 114 -34.69 7.33 -31.68
CA GLY A 114 -34.29 8.40 -32.59
C GLY A 114 -35.45 9.35 -32.88
N ILE A 115 -35.48 9.90 -34.09
CA ILE A 115 -36.55 10.79 -34.58
C ILE A 115 -37.71 9.93 -35.09
N GLN A 116 -38.88 10.12 -34.48
CA GLN A 116 -40.15 9.48 -34.83
C GLN A 116 -41.15 10.55 -35.23
N VAL A 117 -41.97 10.28 -36.26
CA VAL A 117 -42.89 11.26 -36.86
C VAL A 117 -44.34 10.87 -36.60
N PHE A 118 -45.11 11.84 -36.08
CA PHE A 118 -46.53 11.73 -35.76
C PHE A 118 -47.34 12.79 -36.51
N ASP A 119 -48.62 12.50 -36.75
CA ASP A 119 -49.50 13.42 -37.50
C ASP A 119 -49.73 14.74 -36.77
N ASP A 120 -49.81 14.73 -35.43
CA ASP A 120 -50.03 15.91 -34.60
C ASP A 120 -49.54 15.70 -33.14
N PRO A 121 -49.39 16.77 -32.33
CA PRO A 121 -48.91 16.65 -30.95
C PRO A 121 -49.82 15.84 -30.02
N ALA A 122 -51.15 15.81 -30.24
CA ALA A 122 -52.06 15.08 -29.38
C ALA A 122 -51.98 13.56 -29.63
N SER A 123 -51.88 13.14 -30.89
CA SER A 123 -51.66 11.73 -31.23
C SER A 123 -50.32 11.20 -30.72
N LEU A 124 -49.26 12.04 -30.73
CA LEU A 124 -47.96 11.73 -30.11
C LEU A 124 -48.10 11.44 -28.62
N LEU A 125 -48.78 12.30 -27.85
CA LEU A 125 -48.93 12.10 -26.40
C LEU A 125 -49.72 10.84 -26.05
N VAL A 126 -50.75 10.51 -26.83
CA VAL A 126 -51.52 9.27 -26.64
C VAL A 126 -50.63 8.05 -26.88
N ASP A 127 -49.90 8.02 -28.00
CA ASP A 127 -49.03 6.89 -28.35
C ASP A 127 -47.93 6.68 -27.29
N VAL A 128 -47.22 7.74 -26.88
CA VAL A 128 -46.18 7.63 -25.83
C VAL A 128 -46.78 7.17 -24.49
N ALA A 129 -47.99 7.60 -24.14
CA ALA A 129 -48.67 7.11 -22.94
C ALA A 129 -49.00 5.61 -23.02
N GLU A 130 -49.41 5.11 -24.20
CA GLU A 130 -49.62 3.69 -24.44
C GLU A 130 -48.29 2.90 -24.37
N GLN A 131 -47.20 3.44 -24.92
CA GLN A 131 -45.87 2.83 -24.83
C GLN A 131 -45.37 2.74 -23.37
N LEU A 132 -45.65 3.76 -22.54
CA LEU A 132 -45.31 3.74 -21.12
C LEU A 132 -46.19 2.78 -20.30
N ALA A 133 -47.40 2.48 -20.77
CA ALA A 133 -48.29 1.49 -20.17
C ALA A 133 -47.88 0.05 -20.53
N ASP A 134 -47.30 -0.18 -21.71
CA ASP A 134 -46.77 -1.47 -22.14
C ASP A 134 -45.54 -1.90 -21.31
N THR A 135 -45.47 -3.17 -20.92
CA THR A 135 -44.42 -3.68 -20.02
C THR A 135 -43.05 -3.80 -20.68
N VAL A 136 -42.99 -3.91 -22.00
CA VAL A 136 -41.74 -4.09 -22.76
C VAL A 136 -41.24 -2.75 -23.30
N GLN A 137 -42.11 -1.96 -23.92
CA GLN A 137 -41.74 -0.71 -24.58
C GLN A 137 -41.33 0.38 -23.59
N ARG A 138 -41.98 0.44 -22.43
CA ARG A 138 -41.64 1.40 -21.38
C ARG A 138 -40.19 1.33 -20.92
N VAL A 139 -39.55 0.15 -21.00
CA VAL A 139 -38.16 -0.04 -20.55
C VAL A 139 -37.25 0.88 -21.34
N GLN A 140 -37.43 0.98 -22.66
CA GLN A 140 -36.61 1.83 -23.51
C GLN A 140 -36.81 3.33 -23.20
N LEU A 141 -38.06 3.76 -22.99
CA LEU A 141 -38.38 5.15 -22.66
C LEU A 141 -37.86 5.57 -21.28
N MET A 142 -37.94 4.68 -20.30
CA MET A 142 -37.59 4.98 -18.91
C MET A 142 -36.13 4.71 -18.56
N SER A 143 -35.34 4.10 -19.46
CA SER A 143 -33.95 3.68 -19.21
C SER A 143 -33.00 4.81 -18.75
N PHE A 144 -33.36 6.07 -18.99
CA PHE A 144 -32.56 7.25 -18.63
C PHE A 144 -33.12 8.05 -17.45
N LEU A 145 -34.26 7.63 -16.89
CA LEU A 145 -34.78 8.16 -15.64
C LEU A 145 -33.96 7.66 -14.46
N SER A 146 -34.00 8.38 -13.33
CA SER A 146 -33.41 7.88 -12.10
C SER A 146 -34.12 6.62 -11.62
N ILE A 147 -33.41 5.75 -10.91
CA ILE A 147 -33.97 4.50 -10.36
C ILE A 147 -35.16 4.81 -9.45
N ALA A 148 -35.07 5.89 -8.66
CA ALA A 148 -36.16 6.34 -7.82
C ALA A 148 -37.42 6.67 -8.64
N GLN A 149 -37.29 7.40 -9.76
CA GLN A 149 -38.40 7.71 -10.66
C GLN A 149 -38.98 6.46 -11.34
N ARG A 150 -38.14 5.50 -11.72
CA ARG A 150 -38.60 4.20 -12.27
C ARG A 150 -39.39 3.40 -11.24
N ASN A 151 -38.87 3.29 -10.02
CA ASN A 151 -39.51 2.55 -8.91
C ASN A 151 -40.80 3.22 -8.42
N ALA A 152 -40.86 4.55 -8.53
CA ALA A 152 -42.05 5.37 -8.27
C ALA A 152 -43.21 5.09 -9.24
N SER A 153 -42.93 4.47 -10.39
CA SER A 153 -43.91 4.22 -11.44
C SER A 153 -43.89 2.75 -11.88
N PRO A 154 -44.26 1.75 -11.06
CA PRO A 154 -44.25 0.34 -11.48
C PRO A 154 -45.15 0.05 -12.69
N ALA A 155 -44.96 -1.11 -13.32
CA ALA A 155 -45.84 -1.59 -14.38
C ALA A 155 -47.32 -1.59 -13.94
N GLY A 156 -48.20 -1.00 -14.74
CA GLY A 156 -49.63 -0.84 -14.42
C GLY A 156 -49.99 0.44 -13.66
N THR A 157 -49.02 1.29 -13.29
CA THR A 157 -49.30 2.61 -12.70
C THR A 157 -49.91 3.54 -13.74
N PRO A 158 -51.06 4.21 -13.47
CA PRO A 158 -51.62 5.20 -14.38
C PRO A 158 -50.66 6.40 -14.54
N ILE A 159 -50.17 6.60 -15.76
CA ILE A 159 -49.28 7.71 -16.14
C ILE A 159 -50.05 8.65 -17.06
N THR A 160 -49.92 9.96 -16.81
CA THR A 160 -50.40 11.00 -17.75
C THR A 160 -49.23 11.87 -18.20
N LEU A 161 -49.28 12.32 -19.46
CA LEU A 161 -48.23 13.11 -20.07
C LEU A 161 -48.69 14.56 -20.26
N THR A 162 -47.81 15.49 -19.90
CA THR A 162 -47.95 16.92 -20.23
C THR A 162 -46.67 17.40 -20.90
N THR A 163 -46.67 18.59 -21.49
CA THR A 163 -45.46 19.17 -22.10
C THR A 163 -45.08 20.51 -21.48
N THR A 164 -43.79 20.83 -21.50
CA THR A 164 -43.26 22.13 -21.07
C THR A 164 -42.24 22.65 -22.07
N VAL A 165 -42.27 23.95 -22.39
CA VAL A 165 -41.37 24.55 -23.39
C VAL A 165 -39.92 24.51 -22.92
N VAL A 166 -39.01 24.18 -23.83
CA VAL A 166 -37.56 24.32 -23.62
C VAL A 166 -37.19 25.76 -23.98
N GLU A 167 -36.81 26.57 -22.98
CA GLU A 167 -36.47 27.98 -23.18
C GLU A 167 -35.08 28.19 -23.81
N GLY A 168 -34.11 27.35 -23.44
CA GLY A 168 -32.71 27.47 -23.84
C GLY A 168 -32.30 26.62 -25.05
N ALA A 169 -31.03 26.23 -25.10
CA ALA A 169 -30.49 25.32 -26.11
C ALA A 169 -30.98 23.88 -25.84
N VAL A 170 -31.60 23.26 -26.84
CA VAL A 170 -32.32 21.98 -26.67
C VAL A 170 -31.39 20.83 -26.24
N MET A 171 -30.22 20.72 -26.86
CA MET A 171 -29.28 19.63 -26.56
C MET A 171 -28.69 19.77 -25.15
N GLN A 172 -28.39 20.99 -24.72
CA GLN A 172 -27.91 21.26 -23.36
C GLN A 172 -29.00 20.99 -22.32
N ASP A 173 -30.24 21.37 -22.62
CA ASP A 173 -31.41 21.11 -21.77
C ASP A 173 -31.66 19.60 -21.58
N GLN A 174 -31.54 18.84 -22.66
CA GLN A 174 -31.60 17.38 -22.65
C GLN A 174 -30.49 16.76 -21.79
N GLU A 175 -29.23 17.19 -22.00
CA GLU A 175 -28.07 16.71 -21.25
C GLU A 175 -28.22 16.99 -19.75
N GLN A 176 -28.66 18.20 -19.37
CA GLN A 176 -28.92 18.55 -17.97
C GLN A 176 -29.98 17.66 -17.31
N ALA A 177 -31.05 17.30 -18.03
CA ALA A 177 -32.07 16.38 -17.52
C ALA A 177 -31.50 14.97 -17.30
N LEU A 178 -30.64 14.50 -18.20
CA LEU A 178 -29.95 13.21 -18.08
C LEU A 178 -28.96 13.20 -16.90
N GLU A 179 -28.17 14.26 -16.76
CA GLU A 179 -27.21 14.43 -15.66
C GLU A 179 -27.91 14.51 -14.31
N ALA A 180 -29.04 15.22 -14.21
CA ALA A 180 -29.84 15.29 -12.99
C ALA A 180 -30.29 13.89 -12.51
N CYS A 181 -30.82 13.06 -13.42
CA CYS A 181 -31.19 11.68 -13.11
C CYS A 181 -30.00 10.85 -12.60
N GLN A 182 -28.81 11.05 -13.18
CA GLN A 182 -27.60 10.37 -12.74
C GLN A 182 -27.11 10.85 -11.37
N GLN A 183 -27.18 12.15 -11.10
CA GLN A 183 -26.81 12.70 -9.80
C GLN A 183 -27.70 12.14 -8.69
N ASP A 184 -29.00 11.98 -8.95
CA ASP A 184 -29.93 11.33 -8.02
C ASP A 184 -29.56 9.87 -7.77
N ASN A 185 -29.19 9.12 -8.83
CA ASN A 185 -28.72 7.73 -8.69
C ASN A 185 -27.45 7.63 -7.84
N VAL A 186 -26.47 8.51 -8.06
CA VAL A 186 -25.21 8.53 -7.28
C VAL A 186 -25.47 8.91 -5.83
N ARG A 187 -26.38 9.85 -5.55
CA ARG A 187 -26.78 10.21 -4.19
C ARG A 187 -27.42 9.04 -3.46
N ALA A 188 -28.31 8.29 -4.14
CA ALA A 188 -28.91 7.08 -3.57
C ALA A 188 -27.85 6.01 -3.26
N VAL A 189 -26.87 5.81 -4.15
CA VAL A 189 -25.74 4.89 -3.87
C VAL A 189 -24.97 5.33 -2.63
N LEU A 190 -24.66 6.62 -2.49
CA LEU A 190 -23.97 7.15 -1.32
C LEU A 190 -24.76 6.92 -0.03
N GLU A 191 -26.06 7.20 -0.03
CA GLU A 191 -26.93 6.98 1.13
C GLU A 191 -26.95 5.51 1.58
N HIS A 192 -26.95 4.57 0.63
CA HIS A 192 -26.86 3.14 0.95
C HIS A 192 -25.48 2.73 1.41
N LEU A 193 -24.43 3.26 0.78
CA LEU A 193 -23.03 3.06 1.15
C LEU A 193 -22.73 3.53 2.58
N GLN A 194 -23.30 4.66 3.00
CA GLN A 194 -23.20 5.16 4.37
C GLN A 194 -23.85 4.25 5.41
N LYS A 195 -24.64 3.24 5.00
CA LYS A 195 -25.19 2.20 5.87
C LYS A 195 -24.28 0.97 6.00
N THR A 196 -23.10 0.96 5.39
CA THR A 196 -22.09 -0.12 5.58
C THR A 196 -21.83 -0.31 7.08
N PRO A 197 -21.88 -1.52 7.63
CA PRO A 197 -21.81 -1.70 9.08
C PRO A 197 -20.43 -1.28 9.64
N THR A 198 -20.42 -0.66 10.82
CA THR A 198 -19.18 -0.30 11.55
C THR A 198 -18.59 -1.52 12.27
N LEU A 199 -17.34 -1.45 12.72
CA LEU A 199 -16.71 -2.54 13.48
C LEU A 199 -17.58 -2.93 14.68
N TYR A 200 -17.89 -1.98 15.55
CA TYR A 200 -18.68 -2.25 16.76
C TYR A 200 -20.11 -2.69 16.41
N GLY A 201 -20.74 -2.12 15.37
CA GLY A 201 -22.06 -2.59 14.92
C GLY A 201 -22.03 -4.05 14.47
N MET A 202 -20.97 -4.48 13.77
CA MET A 202 -20.78 -5.89 13.41
C MET A 202 -20.51 -6.76 14.62
N LEU A 203 -19.61 -6.36 15.52
CA LEU A 203 -19.27 -7.13 16.72
C LEU A 203 -20.49 -7.32 17.63
N ASP A 204 -21.29 -6.28 17.85
CA ASP A 204 -22.48 -6.33 18.67
C ASP A 204 -23.54 -7.27 18.06
N THR A 205 -23.70 -7.21 16.73
CA THR A 205 -24.59 -8.12 15.99
C THR A 205 -24.12 -9.56 16.13
N LEU A 206 -22.82 -9.83 15.94
CA LEU A 206 -22.25 -11.17 16.08
C LEU A 206 -22.38 -11.70 17.51
N LEU A 207 -22.05 -10.90 18.52
CA LEU A 207 -22.17 -11.29 19.91
C LEU A 207 -23.64 -11.56 20.29
N GLY A 208 -24.58 -10.76 19.78
CA GLY A 208 -26.01 -11.03 19.95
C GLY A 208 -26.47 -12.35 19.32
N ILE A 209 -25.97 -12.69 18.13
CA ILE A 209 -26.27 -13.97 17.45
C ILE A 209 -25.64 -15.14 18.22
N MET A 210 -24.35 -15.07 18.52
CA MET A 210 -23.58 -16.15 19.15
C MET A 210 -24.00 -16.39 20.59
N ALA A 211 -24.39 -15.34 21.33
CA ALA A 211 -24.84 -15.46 22.72
C ALA A 211 -26.26 -16.03 22.84
N ARG A 212 -27.06 -16.08 21.76
CA ARG A 212 -28.50 -16.36 21.85
C ARG A 212 -28.84 -17.74 22.45
N SER A 213 -28.00 -18.74 22.22
CA SER A 213 -28.16 -20.09 22.79
C SER A 213 -27.95 -20.13 24.31
N TYR A 214 -27.13 -19.23 24.83
CA TYR A 214 -26.77 -19.16 26.26
C TYR A 214 -27.60 -18.08 27.00
N PHE A 215 -27.84 -16.94 26.34
CA PHE A 215 -28.39 -15.71 26.91
C PHE A 215 -29.44 -15.07 26.00
N PRO A 216 -30.61 -15.70 25.78
CA PRO A 216 -31.57 -15.30 24.75
C PRO A 216 -32.22 -13.92 24.94
N ASN A 217 -32.25 -13.40 26.18
CA ASN A 217 -32.93 -12.15 26.54
C ASN A 217 -31.96 -11.01 26.91
N LEU A 218 -30.64 -11.24 26.79
CA LEU A 218 -29.64 -10.24 27.14
C LEU A 218 -29.20 -9.45 25.91
N ASP A 219 -29.16 -8.13 26.07
CA ASP A 219 -28.47 -7.25 25.12
C ASP A 219 -26.99 -7.22 25.46
N GLN A 220 -26.16 -7.78 24.59
CA GLN A 220 -24.73 -7.94 24.85
C GLN A 220 -23.96 -6.62 24.79
N ARG A 221 -24.57 -5.55 24.29
CA ARG A 221 -24.00 -4.19 24.35
C ARG A 221 -23.89 -3.66 25.78
N ASP A 222 -24.75 -4.16 26.67
CA ASP A 222 -24.75 -3.83 28.09
C ASP A 222 -23.79 -4.73 28.90
N THR A 223 -23.15 -5.72 28.26
CA THR A 223 -22.27 -6.68 28.94
C THR A 223 -20.85 -6.13 29.06
N ARG A 224 -20.30 -6.19 30.28
CA ARG A 224 -18.92 -5.81 30.61
C ARG A 224 -18.11 -7.00 31.14
N VAL A 225 -16.81 -6.95 30.93
CA VAL A 225 -15.83 -7.90 31.47
C VAL A 225 -14.93 -7.15 32.44
N ASP A 226 -15.00 -7.52 33.71
CA ASP A 226 -14.20 -6.97 34.80
C ASP A 226 -13.01 -7.88 35.07
N PHE A 227 -11.80 -7.33 35.06
CA PHE A 227 -10.57 -8.07 35.36
C PHE A 227 -10.07 -7.75 36.76
N PHE A 228 -9.49 -8.75 37.39
CA PHE A 228 -9.01 -8.66 38.76
C PHE A 228 -7.67 -9.37 38.94
N ILE A 229 -6.77 -8.75 39.69
CA ILE A 229 -5.47 -9.29 40.05
C ILE A 229 -5.57 -9.92 41.43
N GLN A 230 -5.07 -11.15 41.57
CA GLN A 230 -5.00 -11.85 42.84
C GLN A 230 -3.63 -11.63 43.47
N ASP A 231 -3.61 -11.19 44.74
CA ASP A 231 -2.36 -10.95 45.47
C ASP A 231 -1.68 -12.30 45.77
N PRO A 232 -0.41 -12.53 45.33
CA PRO A 232 0.30 -13.79 45.56
C PRO A 232 0.49 -14.13 47.04
N ALA A 233 0.36 -13.16 47.95
CA ALA A 233 0.42 -13.38 49.39
C ALA A 233 -0.93 -13.79 50.04
N GLY A 234 -2.00 -13.99 49.25
CA GLY A 234 -3.33 -14.36 49.76
C GLY A 234 -4.19 -13.17 50.22
N GLY A 235 -3.87 -11.96 49.76
CA GLY A 235 -4.61 -10.72 50.06
C GLY A 235 -5.91 -10.52 49.27
N GLN A 236 -6.62 -9.43 49.55
CA GLN A 236 -7.88 -9.03 48.88
C GLN A 236 -7.69 -8.90 47.36
N ARG A 237 -8.64 -9.44 46.60
CA ARG A 237 -8.72 -9.34 45.14
C ARG A 237 -8.83 -7.86 44.72
N ARG A 238 -7.91 -7.40 43.86
CA ARG A 238 -7.87 -6.02 43.39
C ARG A 238 -8.48 -5.91 42.00
N TRP A 239 -9.46 -5.03 41.81
CA TRP A 239 -10.00 -4.68 40.50
C TRP A 239 -8.92 -4.00 39.63
N ALA A 240 -8.75 -4.48 38.40
CA ALA A 240 -7.71 -4.02 37.48
C ALA A 240 -8.28 -3.08 36.42
N ASN A 241 -9.30 -3.52 35.68
CA ASN A 241 -10.01 -2.74 34.68
C ASN A 241 -11.37 -3.38 34.33
N SER A 242 -12.17 -2.67 33.53
CA SER A 242 -13.46 -3.13 33.00
C SER A 242 -13.61 -2.67 31.56
N MET A 243 -14.02 -3.55 30.65
CA MET A 243 -14.25 -3.21 29.24
C MET A 243 -15.53 -3.84 28.69
N PRO A 244 -16.11 -3.29 27.61
CA PRO A 244 -17.23 -3.91 26.90
C PRO A 244 -16.89 -5.32 26.38
N LEU A 245 -17.90 -6.18 26.24
CA LEU A 245 -17.72 -7.54 25.74
C LEU A 245 -17.09 -7.58 24.34
N SER A 246 -17.41 -6.60 23.49
CA SER A 246 -16.82 -6.44 22.15
C SER A 246 -15.32 -6.14 22.17
N GLU A 247 -14.84 -5.33 23.13
CA GLU A 247 -13.40 -5.07 23.30
C GLU A 247 -12.67 -6.28 23.88
N ALA A 248 -13.28 -6.98 24.84
CA ALA A 248 -12.73 -8.22 25.39
C ALA A 248 -12.58 -9.30 24.30
N LEU A 249 -13.55 -9.40 23.38
CA LEU A 249 -13.48 -10.27 22.21
C LEU A 249 -12.29 -9.92 21.31
N LEU A 250 -12.08 -8.64 21.00
CA LEU A 250 -10.94 -8.20 20.18
C LEU A 250 -9.60 -8.44 20.86
N GLN A 251 -9.50 -8.19 22.17
CA GLN A 251 -8.30 -8.48 22.96
C GLN A 251 -7.95 -9.98 22.90
N PHE A 252 -8.96 -10.85 23.06
CA PHE A 252 -8.78 -12.30 22.97
C PHE A 252 -8.45 -12.74 21.54
N TYR A 253 -9.06 -12.13 20.52
CA TYR A 253 -8.82 -12.43 19.11
C TYR A 253 -7.35 -12.22 18.70
N VAL A 254 -6.70 -11.18 19.21
CA VAL A 254 -5.28 -10.90 18.91
C VAL A 254 -4.34 -11.86 19.64
N LYS A 255 -4.56 -12.07 20.94
CA LYS A 255 -3.63 -12.78 21.82
C LYS A 255 -3.85 -14.30 21.84
N HIS A 256 -5.02 -14.76 21.40
CA HIS A 256 -5.52 -16.13 21.55
C HIS A 256 -5.43 -16.67 22.98
N ALA A 257 -5.38 -15.76 23.94
CA ALA A 257 -5.22 -16.01 25.34
C ALA A 257 -5.61 -14.76 26.11
N TRP A 258 -6.04 -14.98 27.33
CA TRP A 258 -6.30 -13.90 28.28
C TRP A 258 -5.02 -13.45 28.99
N PRO A 259 -5.00 -12.25 29.59
CA PRO A 259 -3.88 -11.80 30.42
C PRO A 259 -3.53 -12.80 31.52
N LYS A 260 -2.22 -13.07 31.68
CA LYS A 260 -1.71 -13.92 32.77
C LYS A 260 -1.93 -13.23 34.13
N ASP A 261 -2.13 -14.03 35.17
CA ASP A 261 -2.29 -13.57 36.57
C ASP A 261 -3.53 -12.70 36.83
N GLN A 262 -4.53 -12.77 35.95
CA GLN A 262 -5.81 -12.07 36.09
C GLN A 262 -7.00 -13.02 36.02
N THR A 263 -7.97 -12.82 36.90
CA THR A 263 -9.30 -13.44 36.88
C THR A 263 -10.32 -12.48 36.29
N ARG A 264 -11.42 -12.98 35.73
CA ARG A 264 -12.42 -12.18 35.00
C ARG A 264 -13.80 -12.49 35.53
N GLU A 265 -14.68 -11.49 35.55
CA GLU A 265 -16.11 -11.67 35.78
C GLU A 265 -16.90 -10.93 34.73
N TYR A 266 -18.05 -11.48 34.37
CA TYR A 266 -18.95 -10.93 33.36
C TYR A 266 -20.15 -10.31 34.06
N PHE A 267 -20.49 -9.08 33.68
CA PHE A 267 -21.60 -8.34 34.25
C PHE A 267 -22.53 -7.85 33.15
N ASN A 268 -23.82 -8.14 33.29
CA ASN A 268 -24.89 -7.51 32.50
C ASN A 268 -26.01 -7.09 33.45
N PRO A 269 -26.51 -5.84 33.40
CA PRO A 269 -27.55 -5.35 34.31
C PRO A 269 -28.84 -6.17 34.34
N LYS A 270 -29.17 -6.87 33.25
CA LYS A 270 -30.37 -7.71 33.13
C LYS A 270 -30.11 -9.19 33.46
N HIS A 271 -28.87 -9.55 33.77
CA HIS A 271 -28.49 -10.91 34.13
C HIS A 271 -28.41 -11.06 35.66
N ILE A 272 -29.53 -11.44 36.27
CA ILE A 272 -29.64 -11.54 37.72
C ILE A 272 -29.08 -12.89 38.20
N THR A 273 -27.86 -12.88 38.74
CA THR A 273 -27.15 -14.08 39.23
C THR A 273 -27.13 -14.20 40.76
N SER A 274 -27.82 -13.31 41.48
CA SER A 274 -27.80 -13.24 42.95
C SER A 274 -28.30 -14.50 43.65
N THR A 275 -29.12 -15.31 42.96
CA THR A 275 -29.66 -16.58 43.48
C THR A 275 -28.84 -17.80 43.06
N PHE A 276 -27.77 -17.64 42.27
CA PHE A 276 -27.00 -18.76 41.73
C PHE A 276 -26.16 -19.42 42.83
N THR A 277 -26.19 -20.75 42.85
CA THR A 277 -25.26 -21.59 43.60
C THR A 277 -23.84 -21.48 43.02
N SER A 278 -22.83 -21.94 43.76
CA SER A 278 -21.43 -21.89 43.29
C SER A 278 -21.21 -22.65 41.97
N ALA A 279 -21.86 -23.81 41.80
CA ALA A 279 -21.79 -24.60 40.57
C ALA A 279 -22.46 -23.89 39.38
N GLU A 280 -23.60 -23.23 39.61
CA GLU A 280 -24.28 -22.45 38.57
C GLU A 280 -23.46 -21.22 38.14
N ARG A 281 -22.73 -20.59 39.07
CA ARG A 281 -21.81 -19.48 38.72
C ARG A 281 -20.59 -19.94 37.93
N GLU A 282 -20.01 -21.09 38.27
CA GLU A 282 -18.92 -21.67 37.48
C GLU A 282 -19.39 -22.02 36.06
N HIS A 283 -20.60 -22.56 35.94
CA HIS A 283 -21.19 -22.90 34.64
C HIS A 283 -21.54 -21.67 33.80
N ASP A 284 -22.09 -20.62 34.45
CA ASP A 284 -22.34 -19.32 33.81
C ASP A 284 -21.05 -18.68 33.28
N GLN A 285 -19.99 -18.67 34.10
CA GLN A 285 -18.66 -18.22 33.70
C GLN A 285 -18.13 -19.01 32.49
N GLN A 286 -18.32 -20.34 32.47
CA GLN A 286 -17.92 -21.16 31.33
C GLN A 286 -18.67 -20.81 30.04
N TYR A 287 -19.95 -20.44 30.12
CA TYR A 287 -20.70 -19.99 28.95
C TYR A 287 -20.13 -18.71 28.36
N TRP A 288 -19.81 -17.71 29.20
CA TRP A 288 -19.16 -16.48 28.73
C TRP A 288 -17.78 -16.72 28.11
N GLU A 289 -16.95 -17.57 28.74
CA GLU A 289 -15.63 -17.93 28.21
C GLU A 289 -15.73 -18.69 26.87
N THR A 290 -16.70 -19.59 26.75
CA THR A 290 -16.97 -20.35 25.51
C THR A 290 -17.42 -19.41 24.40
N LEU A 291 -18.33 -18.48 24.71
CA LEU A 291 -18.81 -17.47 23.77
C LEU A 291 -17.65 -16.66 23.16
N ILE A 292 -16.74 -16.14 23.98
CA ILE A 292 -15.57 -15.38 23.50
C ILE A 292 -14.64 -16.26 22.65
N LYS A 293 -14.34 -17.47 23.13
CA LYS A 293 -13.42 -18.39 22.44
C LYS A 293 -13.95 -18.83 21.07
N GLU A 294 -15.21 -19.20 20.98
CA GLU A 294 -15.83 -19.63 19.72
C GLU A 294 -15.99 -18.46 18.74
N THR A 295 -16.46 -17.31 19.23
CA THR A 295 -16.65 -16.11 18.41
C THR A 295 -15.31 -15.60 17.86
N SER A 296 -14.26 -15.55 18.69
CA SER A 296 -12.92 -15.14 18.25
C SER A 296 -12.30 -16.10 17.24
N GLY A 297 -12.47 -17.41 17.41
CA GLY A 297 -11.94 -18.44 16.50
C GLY A 297 -12.56 -18.40 15.10
N SER A 298 -13.77 -17.85 14.97
CA SER A 298 -14.49 -17.73 13.69
C SER A 298 -14.75 -16.28 13.26
N LEU A 299 -14.12 -15.30 13.91
CA LEU A 299 -14.45 -13.87 13.76
C LEU A 299 -14.43 -13.39 12.30
N SER A 300 -13.35 -13.64 11.57
CA SER A 300 -13.22 -13.22 10.16
C SER A 300 -14.34 -13.81 9.28
N LYS A 301 -14.64 -15.11 9.40
CA LYS A 301 -15.73 -15.77 8.64
C LYS A 301 -17.12 -15.23 8.99
N LEU A 302 -17.34 -14.88 10.26
CA LEU A 302 -18.58 -14.30 10.74
C LEU A 302 -18.76 -12.88 10.20
N LEU A 303 -17.69 -12.06 10.22
CA LEU A 303 -17.69 -10.71 9.65
C LEU A 303 -17.89 -10.76 8.11
N ASP A 304 -17.25 -11.69 7.41
CA ASP A 304 -17.47 -11.92 5.98
C ASP A 304 -18.95 -12.17 5.68
N SER A 305 -19.61 -12.95 6.55
CA SER A 305 -21.02 -13.28 6.40
C SER A 305 -21.91 -12.06 6.61
N LEU A 306 -21.59 -11.19 7.57
CA LEU A 306 -22.33 -9.94 7.78
C LEU A 306 -22.21 -8.98 6.59
N LEU A 307 -21.00 -8.82 6.01
CA LEU A 307 -20.85 -8.01 4.81
C LEU A 307 -21.58 -8.59 3.60
N LYS A 308 -21.59 -9.92 3.45
CA LYS A 308 -22.43 -10.58 2.43
C LYS A 308 -23.91 -10.30 2.65
N THR A 309 -24.39 -10.37 3.90
CA THR A 309 -25.78 -10.00 4.22
C THR A 309 -26.05 -8.54 3.89
N TYR A 310 -25.16 -7.60 4.22
CA TYR A 310 -25.31 -6.19 3.88
C TYR A 310 -25.52 -5.95 2.36
N TRP A 311 -24.81 -6.68 1.50
CA TRP A 311 -24.98 -6.58 0.05
C TRP A 311 -26.29 -7.19 -0.46
N ASN A 312 -26.74 -8.29 0.16
CA ASN A 312 -27.85 -9.11 -0.33
C ASN A 312 -29.18 -8.86 0.39
N GLU A 313 -29.19 -8.14 1.51
CA GLU A 313 -30.44 -7.83 2.23
C GLU A 313 -31.36 -6.94 1.39
N ASP A 314 -32.65 -7.17 1.52
CA ASP A 314 -33.69 -6.38 0.86
C ASP A 314 -33.72 -4.97 1.47
N ILE A 315 -33.53 -3.96 0.61
CA ILE A 315 -33.58 -2.54 0.98
C ILE A 315 -34.95 -1.90 0.68
N GLY A 316 -35.93 -2.69 0.26
CA GLY A 316 -37.28 -2.30 -0.12
C GLY A 316 -37.59 -2.69 -1.56
N ASN A 317 -38.86 -3.04 -1.82
CA ASN A 317 -39.35 -3.50 -3.13
C ASN A 317 -38.62 -4.75 -3.67
N GLU A 318 -38.26 -5.70 -2.80
CA GLU A 318 -37.55 -6.94 -3.16
C GLU A 318 -36.19 -6.71 -3.84
N THR A 319 -35.60 -5.52 -3.67
CA THR A 319 -34.35 -5.12 -4.32
C THR A 319 -33.21 -5.16 -3.29
N SER A 320 -32.09 -5.78 -3.66
CA SER A 320 -30.88 -5.76 -2.82
C SER A 320 -29.98 -4.55 -3.12
N ARG A 321 -29.01 -4.23 -2.24
CA ARG A 321 -27.99 -3.21 -2.55
C ARG A 321 -27.16 -3.61 -3.77
N LEU A 322 -26.84 -4.89 -3.90
CA LEU A 322 -26.12 -5.43 -5.05
C LEU A 322 -26.88 -5.13 -6.36
N GLU A 323 -28.20 -5.34 -6.37
CA GLU A 323 -29.04 -5.06 -7.52
C GLU A 323 -29.16 -3.55 -7.81
N LEU A 324 -29.40 -2.73 -6.79
CA LEU A 324 -29.42 -1.27 -6.93
C LEU A 324 -28.11 -0.75 -7.55
N PHE A 325 -26.97 -1.20 -7.05
CA PHE A 325 -25.67 -0.73 -7.49
C PHE A 325 -25.35 -1.24 -8.90
N THR A 326 -25.81 -2.44 -9.24
CA THR A 326 -25.76 -3.00 -10.60
C THR A 326 -26.53 -2.10 -11.58
N GLN A 327 -27.75 -1.69 -11.22
CA GLN A 327 -28.57 -0.80 -12.04
C GLN A 327 -27.91 0.58 -12.23
N VAL A 328 -27.37 1.17 -11.16
CA VAL A 328 -26.69 2.47 -11.26
C VAL A 328 -25.44 2.38 -12.14
N MET A 329 -24.64 1.33 -11.99
CA MET A 329 -23.45 1.11 -12.82
C MET A 329 -23.82 0.94 -14.30
N ALA A 330 -24.88 0.16 -14.58
CA ALA A 330 -25.40 -0.01 -15.92
C ALA A 330 -25.93 1.31 -16.51
N ASP A 331 -26.65 2.12 -15.73
CA ASP A 331 -27.19 3.41 -16.16
C ASP A 331 -26.09 4.43 -16.45
N LYS A 332 -24.99 4.41 -15.69
CA LYS A 332 -23.83 5.25 -15.98
C LYS A 332 -23.20 4.88 -17.32
N PHE A 333 -22.97 3.59 -17.56
CA PHE A 333 -22.47 3.10 -18.85
C PHE A 333 -23.43 3.48 -20.00
N ARG A 334 -24.74 3.32 -19.78
CA ARG A 334 -25.79 3.69 -20.73
C ARG A 334 -25.74 5.15 -21.13
N LEU A 335 -25.62 6.06 -20.15
CA LEU A 335 -25.50 7.48 -20.44
C LEU A 335 -24.19 7.80 -21.18
N ASP A 336 -23.08 7.23 -20.75
CA ASP A 336 -21.78 7.45 -21.39
C ASP A 336 -21.80 7.06 -22.88
N VAL A 337 -22.43 5.93 -23.22
CA VAL A 337 -22.62 5.51 -24.62
C VAL A 337 -23.53 6.46 -25.39
N LEU A 338 -24.58 7.01 -24.77
CA LEU A 338 -25.47 7.99 -25.39
C LEU A 338 -24.72 9.29 -25.72
N LEU A 339 -24.02 9.86 -24.73
CA LEU A 339 -23.31 11.13 -24.90
C LEU A 339 -22.20 11.00 -25.94
N LYS A 340 -21.41 9.93 -25.91
CA LYS A 340 -20.36 9.67 -26.91
C LYS A 340 -20.91 9.47 -28.33
N ARG A 341 -22.13 8.96 -28.48
CA ARG A 341 -22.80 8.93 -29.79
C ARG A 341 -23.19 10.35 -30.24
N GLN A 342 -23.76 11.15 -29.34
CA GLN A 342 -24.12 12.54 -29.64
C GLN A 342 -22.91 13.41 -30.00
N GLU A 343 -21.74 13.12 -29.41
CA GLU A 343 -20.44 13.73 -29.71
C GLU A 343 -19.76 13.16 -30.97
N GLN A 344 -20.38 12.20 -31.66
CA GLN A 344 -19.82 11.51 -32.83
C GLN A 344 -18.52 10.73 -32.56
N ILE A 345 -18.24 10.39 -31.29
CA ILE A 345 -17.16 9.49 -30.89
C ILE A 345 -17.55 8.03 -31.18
N LEU A 346 -18.83 7.69 -30.97
CA LEU A 346 -19.42 6.41 -31.34
C LEU A 346 -20.43 6.59 -32.47
N SER A 347 -20.46 5.66 -33.41
CA SER A 347 -21.54 5.58 -34.40
C SER A 347 -22.83 5.00 -33.80
N ALA A 348 -23.96 5.20 -34.50
CA ALA A 348 -25.24 4.61 -34.13
C ALA A 348 -25.18 3.06 -34.05
N ASP A 349 -24.46 2.42 -34.97
CA ASP A 349 -24.30 0.95 -35.01
C ASP A 349 -23.44 0.45 -33.84
N GLU A 350 -22.36 1.15 -33.49
CA GLU A 350 -21.54 0.82 -32.32
C GLU A 350 -22.33 1.00 -31.02
N SER A 351 -23.06 2.12 -30.89
CA SER A 351 -23.95 2.39 -29.75
C SER A 351 -25.01 1.29 -29.60
N HIS A 352 -25.63 0.84 -30.69
CA HIS A 352 -26.60 -0.25 -30.69
C HIS A 352 -25.97 -1.60 -30.32
N THR A 353 -24.76 -1.87 -30.81
CA THR A 353 -24.00 -3.08 -30.48
C THR A 353 -23.67 -3.15 -28.99
N LEU A 354 -23.25 -2.03 -28.39
CA LEU A 354 -22.91 -1.94 -26.97
C LEU A 354 -24.12 -2.12 -26.03
N GLN A 355 -25.36 -2.02 -26.53
CA GLN A 355 -26.55 -2.35 -25.74
C GLN A 355 -26.59 -3.82 -25.29
N ALA A 356 -25.82 -4.70 -25.93
CA ALA A 356 -25.67 -6.09 -25.50
C ALA A 356 -25.17 -6.20 -24.05
N LEU A 357 -24.43 -5.22 -23.51
CA LEU A 357 -23.93 -5.28 -22.12
C LEU A 357 -25.04 -5.29 -21.07
N PHE A 358 -26.26 -4.87 -21.42
CA PHE A 358 -27.42 -4.91 -20.52
C PHE A 358 -28.14 -6.26 -20.52
N LEU A 359 -27.75 -7.20 -21.39
CA LEU A 359 -28.38 -8.50 -21.52
C LEU A 359 -27.88 -9.47 -20.43
N PRO A 360 -28.75 -10.37 -19.94
CA PRO A 360 -28.53 -11.12 -18.71
C PRO A 360 -27.38 -12.13 -18.79
N ASP A 361 -27.07 -12.66 -19.97
CA ASP A 361 -26.08 -13.71 -20.15
C ASP A 361 -25.38 -13.66 -21.52
N GLN A 362 -24.31 -14.44 -21.64
CA GLN A 362 -23.51 -14.51 -22.87
C GLN A 362 -24.30 -15.02 -24.09
N HIS A 363 -25.30 -15.88 -23.89
CA HIS A 363 -26.11 -16.39 -25.00
C HIS A 363 -26.99 -15.29 -25.60
N ALA A 364 -27.67 -14.51 -24.76
CA ALA A 364 -28.43 -13.33 -25.18
C ALA A 364 -27.53 -12.28 -25.85
N ARG A 365 -26.33 -12.05 -25.30
CA ARG A 365 -25.32 -11.15 -25.92
C ARG A 365 -24.91 -11.61 -27.31
N ASN A 366 -24.59 -12.88 -27.49
CA ASN A 366 -24.18 -13.43 -28.79
C ASN A 366 -25.32 -13.41 -29.81
N ALA A 367 -26.58 -13.53 -29.35
CA ALA A 367 -27.76 -13.40 -30.21
C ALA A 367 -27.96 -11.96 -30.71
N HIS A 368 -27.64 -10.96 -29.87
CA HIS A 368 -27.69 -9.53 -30.23
C HIS A 368 -26.51 -9.09 -31.09
N ALA A 369 -25.29 -9.47 -30.71
CA ALA A 369 -24.05 -9.09 -31.38
C ALA A 369 -23.05 -10.26 -31.40
N LYS A 370 -23.08 -11.05 -32.47
CA LYS A 370 -22.33 -12.33 -32.59
C LYS A 370 -20.82 -12.23 -32.42
N LYS A 371 -20.22 -11.08 -32.78
CA LYS A 371 -18.76 -10.85 -32.71
C LYS A 371 -18.31 -10.13 -31.44
N LEU A 372 -19.24 -9.69 -30.60
CA LEU A 372 -18.93 -8.93 -29.40
C LEU A 372 -18.35 -9.85 -28.33
N SER A 373 -17.17 -9.51 -27.81
CA SER A 373 -16.58 -10.10 -26.62
C SER A 373 -16.55 -9.09 -25.48
N VAL A 374 -16.78 -9.55 -24.26
CA VAL A 374 -16.69 -8.75 -23.04
C VAL A 374 -15.87 -9.52 -22.02
N GLU A 375 -14.78 -8.91 -21.56
CA GLU A 375 -13.77 -9.56 -20.73
C GLU A 375 -13.34 -8.66 -19.55
N THR A 376 -12.95 -9.25 -18.41
CA THR A 376 -12.29 -8.55 -17.30
C THR A 376 -10.78 -8.51 -17.52
N VAL A 377 -10.10 -7.59 -16.83
CA VAL A 377 -8.64 -7.38 -16.95
C VAL A 377 -7.90 -8.02 -15.78
N ARG A 378 -7.01 -8.96 -16.08
CA ARG A 378 -6.07 -9.56 -15.12
C ARG A 378 -4.64 -9.17 -15.45
N LEU A 379 -3.92 -8.71 -14.42
CA LEU A 379 -2.51 -8.35 -14.49
C LEU A 379 -1.69 -9.41 -13.77
N HIS A 380 -0.62 -9.88 -14.38
CA HIS A 380 0.26 -10.89 -13.76
C HIS A 380 1.71 -10.71 -14.17
N ALA A 381 2.60 -11.44 -13.50
CA ALA A 381 4.01 -11.60 -13.85
C ALA A 381 4.36 -13.10 -13.84
N PRO A 382 5.43 -13.54 -14.54
CA PRO A 382 5.83 -14.94 -14.52
C PRO A 382 6.01 -15.46 -13.08
N TYR A 383 5.38 -16.60 -12.77
CA TYR A 383 5.42 -17.27 -11.46
C TYR A 383 4.79 -16.51 -10.28
N GLN A 384 4.09 -15.40 -10.52
CA GLN A 384 3.35 -14.64 -9.50
C GLN A 384 1.83 -14.80 -9.66
N HIS A 385 1.08 -14.58 -8.57
CA HIS A 385 -0.38 -14.56 -8.62
C HIS A 385 -0.88 -13.37 -9.43
N TYR A 386 -2.03 -13.52 -10.09
CA TYR A 386 -2.64 -12.42 -10.83
C TYR A 386 -3.41 -11.48 -9.89
N VAL A 387 -3.64 -10.25 -10.33
CA VAL A 387 -4.60 -9.31 -9.74
C VAL A 387 -5.66 -8.97 -10.78
N GLU A 388 -6.90 -8.76 -10.36
CA GLU A 388 -8.03 -8.48 -11.26
C GLU A 388 -8.59 -7.08 -11.00
N LEU A 389 -8.78 -6.27 -12.05
CA LEU A 389 -9.31 -4.91 -11.94
C LEU A 389 -10.85 -4.93 -11.94
N ALA A 390 -11.49 -4.71 -10.79
CA ALA A 390 -12.95 -4.86 -10.63
C ALA A 390 -13.80 -3.97 -11.54
N SER A 391 -13.30 -2.77 -11.80
CA SER A 391 -14.08 -1.68 -12.40
C SER A 391 -13.68 -1.42 -13.85
N THR A 392 -13.08 -2.43 -14.50
CA THR A 392 -12.48 -2.32 -15.82
C THR A 392 -12.96 -3.46 -16.73
N LEU A 393 -13.47 -3.10 -17.90
CA LEU A 393 -13.88 -4.06 -18.94
C LEU A 393 -13.08 -3.86 -20.22
N LEU A 394 -12.80 -4.97 -20.89
CA LEU A 394 -12.35 -5.01 -22.27
C LEU A 394 -13.51 -5.48 -23.12
N ILE A 395 -13.98 -4.61 -24.01
CA ILE A 395 -15.04 -4.94 -24.95
C ILE A 395 -14.41 -4.95 -26.34
N SER A 396 -14.64 -5.98 -27.14
CA SER A 396 -14.10 -6.04 -28.51
C SER A 396 -15.15 -6.47 -29.52
N GLU A 397 -15.21 -5.77 -30.64
CA GLU A 397 -15.99 -6.17 -31.81
C GLU A 397 -15.17 -5.83 -33.08
N SER A 398 -15.51 -4.76 -33.78
CA SER A 398 -14.75 -4.14 -34.87
C SER A 398 -13.63 -3.23 -34.35
N HIS A 399 -13.88 -2.57 -33.22
CA HIS A 399 -12.92 -1.81 -32.43
C HIS A 399 -12.74 -2.44 -31.04
N ALA A 400 -11.74 -1.97 -30.30
CA ALA A 400 -11.56 -2.28 -28.90
C ALA A 400 -12.07 -1.12 -28.04
N TYR A 401 -12.93 -1.42 -27.08
CA TYR A 401 -13.53 -0.44 -26.18
C TYR A 401 -13.14 -0.73 -24.73
N PRO A 402 -12.04 -0.14 -24.23
CA PRO A 402 -11.76 -0.17 -22.80
C PRO A 402 -12.79 0.67 -22.07
N TYR A 403 -13.36 0.11 -21.01
CA TYR A 403 -14.24 0.83 -20.09
C TYR A 403 -13.62 0.86 -18.70
N THR A 404 -13.62 2.04 -18.07
CA THR A 404 -13.28 2.23 -16.66
C THR A 404 -14.30 3.17 -16.01
N GLN A 405 -14.49 3.05 -14.70
CA GLN A 405 -15.42 3.94 -13.97
C GLN A 405 -15.00 5.41 -14.00
N SER A 406 -13.72 5.71 -14.19
CA SER A 406 -13.19 7.08 -14.27
C SER A 406 -13.33 7.70 -15.66
N ARG A 407 -13.18 6.92 -16.74
CA ARG A 407 -13.08 7.44 -18.13
C ARG A 407 -14.24 7.06 -19.04
N GLY A 408 -15.13 6.18 -18.58
CA GLY A 408 -16.16 5.58 -19.42
C GLY A 408 -15.55 4.76 -20.57
N VAL A 409 -16.34 4.58 -21.63
CA VAL A 409 -16.01 3.83 -22.85
C VAL A 409 -15.04 4.64 -23.72
N GLN A 410 -13.87 4.09 -24.01
CA GLN A 410 -12.95 4.67 -25.00
C GLN A 410 -13.04 3.89 -26.31
N VAL A 411 -12.62 4.48 -27.43
CA VAL A 411 -12.59 3.80 -28.74
C VAL A 411 -11.15 3.67 -29.17
N LEU A 412 -10.65 2.44 -29.26
CA LEU A 412 -9.31 2.10 -29.72
C LEU A 412 -9.39 1.23 -30.97
N LYS A 413 -8.35 1.32 -31.80
CA LYS A 413 -8.28 0.61 -33.07
C LYS A 413 -8.45 -0.91 -32.93
N ASP A 414 -7.73 -1.51 -31.98
CA ASP A 414 -7.68 -2.95 -31.79
C ASP A 414 -7.19 -3.32 -30.37
N MET A 415 -7.19 -4.61 -30.07
CA MET A 415 -6.76 -5.15 -28.78
C MET A 415 -5.29 -4.89 -28.48
N GLN A 416 -4.43 -4.74 -29.49
CA GLN A 416 -3.01 -4.44 -29.27
C GLN A 416 -2.85 -2.99 -28.79
N ALA A 417 -3.51 -2.05 -29.45
CA ALA A 417 -3.54 -0.65 -29.02
C ALA A 417 -4.08 -0.50 -27.59
N LEU A 418 -5.03 -1.35 -27.20
CA LEU A 418 -5.53 -1.41 -25.83
C LEU A 418 -4.46 -1.88 -24.84
N LYS A 419 -3.79 -3.01 -25.13
CA LYS A 419 -2.71 -3.52 -24.28
C LYS A 419 -1.59 -2.51 -24.12
N ASP A 420 -1.20 -1.85 -25.21
CA ASP A 420 -0.18 -0.80 -25.21
C ASP A 420 -0.62 0.41 -24.37
N THR A 421 -1.90 0.78 -24.43
CA THR A 421 -2.48 1.85 -23.62
C THR A 421 -2.47 1.49 -22.13
N LEU A 422 -2.90 0.28 -21.75
CA LEU A 422 -2.86 -0.19 -20.36
C LEU A 422 -1.41 -0.28 -19.84
N LEU A 423 -0.48 -0.81 -20.62
CA LEU A 423 0.95 -0.87 -20.27
C LEU A 423 1.58 0.53 -20.15
N SER A 424 1.12 1.50 -20.93
CA SER A 424 1.54 2.90 -20.82
C SER A 424 0.99 3.55 -19.55
N MET A 425 -0.27 3.31 -19.22
CA MET A 425 -0.88 3.76 -17.96
C MET A 425 -0.15 3.19 -16.74
N LEU A 426 0.30 1.93 -16.82
CA LEU A 426 1.09 1.25 -15.79
C LEU A 426 2.51 1.80 -15.60
N LYS A 427 3.01 2.65 -16.50
CA LYS A 427 4.36 3.24 -16.45
C LYS A 427 4.36 4.75 -16.21
N THR A 428 3.18 5.37 -16.26
CA THR A 428 3.03 6.82 -16.18
C THR A 428 2.58 7.22 -14.78
N ALA A 429 3.38 8.04 -14.10
CA ALA A 429 3.06 8.54 -12.76
C ALA A 429 1.67 9.21 -12.72
N GLY A 430 0.82 8.81 -11.77
CA GLY A 430 -0.57 9.24 -11.62
C GLY A 430 -1.62 8.34 -12.29
N HIS A 431 -1.26 7.57 -13.32
CA HIS A 431 -2.15 6.55 -13.92
C HIS A 431 -2.03 5.18 -13.21
N GLU A 432 -0.89 4.90 -12.59
CA GLU A 432 -0.74 3.77 -11.66
C GLU A 432 -1.70 3.90 -10.45
N ASP A 433 -1.88 5.11 -9.93
CA ASP A 433 -2.77 5.38 -8.78
C ASP A 433 -4.25 5.18 -9.14
N GLU A 434 -4.63 5.44 -10.40
CA GLU A 434 -5.97 5.15 -10.94
C GLU A 434 -6.26 3.64 -10.94
N LEU A 435 -5.26 2.82 -11.29
CA LEU A 435 -5.41 1.35 -11.31
C LEU A 435 -5.41 0.75 -9.90
N LEU A 436 -4.65 1.31 -8.95
CA LEU A 436 -4.71 0.90 -7.54
C LEU A 436 -6.11 1.09 -6.94
N ASN A 437 -6.87 2.08 -7.41
CA ASN A 437 -8.23 2.34 -6.95
C ASN A 437 -9.23 1.24 -7.33
N PHE A 438 -8.87 0.32 -8.24
CA PHE A 438 -9.69 -0.82 -8.67
C PHE A 438 -9.25 -2.16 -8.05
N LEU A 439 -8.24 -2.14 -7.18
CA LEU A 439 -7.68 -3.31 -6.51
C LEU A 439 -7.99 -3.31 -5.01
N SER A 440 -8.20 -4.49 -4.43
CA SER A 440 -8.24 -4.65 -2.97
C SER A 440 -6.87 -4.35 -2.35
N LEU A 441 -6.84 -4.01 -1.06
CA LEU A 441 -5.60 -3.68 -0.32
C LEU A 441 -4.55 -4.80 -0.44
N ASN A 442 -4.98 -6.07 -0.39
CA ASN A 442 -4.09 -7.23 -0.59
C ASN A 442 -3.52 -7.31 -2.02
N GLU A 443 -4.34 -6.99 -3.03
CA GLU A 443 -3.91 -7.03 -4.42
C GLU A 443 -2.96 -5.88 -4.76
N ARG A 444 -3.03 -4.74 -4.08
CA ARG A 444 -2.10 -3.62 -4.29
C ARG A 444 -0.65 -4.04 -4.03
N ASP A 445 -0.39 -4.75 -2.94
CA ASP A 445 0.95 -5.27 -2.62
C ASP A 445 1.47 -6.22 -3.71
N THR A 446 0.59 -7.10 -4.21
CA THR A 446 0.91 -8.05 -5.28
C THR A 446 1.21 -7.31 -6.58
N PHE A 447 0.34 -6.37 -6.95
CA PHE A 447 0.45 -5.54 -8.15
C PHE A 447 1.76 -4.75 -8.19
N ILE A 448 2.17 -4.16 -7.08
CA ILE A 448 3.41 -3.38 -6.96
C ILE A 448 4.66 -4.22 -7.26
N GLY A 449 4.62 -5.52 -6.94
CA GLY A 449 5.68 -6.50 -7.15
C GLY A 449 5.71 -7.18 -8.52
N LEU A 450 4.73 -6.91 -9.40
CA LEU A 450 4.69 -7.45 -10.75
C LEU A 450 5.70 -6.72 -11.64
N ASP A 451 6.74 -7.44 -12.10
CA ASP A 451 7.69 -6.96 -13.11
C ASP A 451 8.34 -8.16 -13.86
N PRO A 452 8.21 -8.28 -15.20
CA PRO A 452 7.38 -7.48 -16.09
C PRO A 452 5.89 -7.80 -15.94
N ILE A 453 5.03 -6.79 -16.15
CA ILE A 453 3.58 -6.94 -16.14
C ILE A 453 3.09 -7.42 -17.51
N ASP A 454 2.27 -8.47 -17.51
CA ASP A 454 1.51 -8.94 -18.67
C ASP A 454 -0.01 -8.91 -18.37
N ILE A 455 -0.80 -8.83 -19.43
CA ILE A 455 -2.25 -8.61 -19.38
C ILE A 455 -2.97 -9.81 -20.00
N THR A 456 -3.81 -10.44 -19.21
CA THR A 456 -4.75 -11.48 -19.63
C THR A 456 -6.18 -10.99 -19.50
N ALA A 457 -7.02 -11.41 -20.43
CA ALA A 457 -8.44 -11.10 -20.45
C ALA A 457 -9.24 -12.34 -20.08
N GLN A 458 -10.33 -12.18 -19.33
CA GLN A 458 -11.22 -13.29 -18.98
C GLN A 458 -12.66 -12.98 -19.38
N SER A 459 -13.27 -13.85 -20.18
CA SER A 459 -14.66 -13.73 -20.62
C SER A 459 -15.65 -13.65 -19.46
N VAL A 460 -16.61 -12.72 -19.55
CA VAL A 460 -17.71 -12.57 -18.57
C VAL A 460 -18.92 -13.43 -18.98
N PRO A 461 -19.29 -14.47 -18.21
CA PRO A 461 -20.36 -15.39 -18.61
C PRO A 461 -21.77 -14.87 -18.26
N GLY A 462 -21.93 -14.21 -17.11
CA GLY A 462 -23.21 -13.74 -16.57
C GLY A 462 -23.55 -12.30 -16.97
N ASN A 463 -24.37 -11.61 -16.16
CA ASN A 463 -24.63 -10.19 -16.31
C ASN A 463 -23.35 -9.40 -16.03
N VAL A 464 -22.99 -8.49 -16.95
CA VAL A 464 -21.70 -7.80 -16.92
C VAL A 464 -21.56 -6.92 -15.68
N PHE A 465 -22.55 -6.07 -15.43
CA PHE A 465 -22.49 -5.12 -14.32
C PHE A 465 -22.72 -5.80 -12.97
N ALA A 466 -23.55 -6.85 -12.92
CA ALA A 466 -23.71 -7.64 -11.70
C ALA A 466 -22.39 -8.30 -11.30
N GLY A 467 -21.68 -8.92 -12.27
CA GLY A 467 -20.36 -9.51 -12.03
C GLY A 467 -19.32 -8.51 -11.54
N MET A 468 -19.34 -7.27 -12.07
CA MET A 468 -18.47 -6.20 -11.57
C MET A 468 -18.79 -5.83 -10.12
N ILE A 469 -20.07 -5.67 -9.76
CA ILE A 469 -20.46 -5.36 -8.37
C ILE A 469 -20.13 -6.52 -7.43
N GLU A 470 -20.31 -7.77 -7.86
CA GLU A 470 -19.93 -8.97 -7.11
C GLU A 470 -18.42 -9.02 -6.82
N ASP A 471 -17.58 -8.66 -7.80
CA ASP A 471 -16.14 -8.55 -7.60
C ASP A 471 -15.79 -7.40 -6.63
N ILE A 472 -16.41 -6.22 -6.78
CA ILE A 472 -16.22 -5.10 -5.83
C ILE A 472 -16.61 -5.50 -4.40
N ALA A 473 -17.75 -6.18 -4.23
CA ALA A 473 -18.20 -6.67 -2.93
C ALA A 473 -17.20 -7.69 -2.34
N THR A 474 -16.65 -8.57 -3.17
CA THR A 474 -15.60 -9.52 -2.77
C THR A 474 -14.31 -8.80 -2.37
N LYS A 475 -13.91 -7.75 -3.10
CA LYS A 475 -12.75 -6.92 -2.76
C LYS A 475 -12.96 -6.13 -1.48
N GLN A 476 -14.18 -5.66 -1.20
CA GLN A 476 -14.51 -5.02 0.09
C GLN A 476 -14.32 -5.98 1.27
N ILE A 477 -14.75 -7.24 1.12
CA ILE A 477 -14.52 -8.30 2.12
C ILE A 477 -13.01 -8.60 2.26
N SER A 478 -12.26 -8.64 1.15
CA SER A 478 -10.80 -8.78 1.18
C SER A 478 -10.11 -7.64 1.94
N ASN A 479 -10.55 -6.39 1.76
CA ASN A 479 -10.02 -5.23 2.48
C ASN A 479 -10.25 -5.32 3.99
N MET A 480 -11.45 -5.76 4.41
CA MET A 480 -11.74 -5.99 5.83
C MET A 480 -10.79 -7.06 6.42
N ASN A 481 -10.61 -8.18 5.72
CA ASN A 481 -9.70 -9.23 6.18
C ASN A 481 -8.25 -8.75 6.24
N HIS A 482 -7.82 -7.91 5.31
CA HIS A 482 -6.52 -7.24 5.37
C HIS A 482 -6.37 -6.39 6.64
N ALA A 483 -7.40 -5.59 6.99
CA ALA A 483 -7.40 -4.79 8.21
C ALA A 483 -7.30 -5.64 9.49
N LEU A 484 -8.04 -6.74 9.56
CA LEU A 484 -7.98 -7.70 10.68
C LEU A 484 -6.60 -8.37 10.79
N ASP A 485 -5.99 -8.72 9.66
CA ASP A 485 -4.64 -9.29 9.61
C ASP A 485 -3.58 -8.30 10.09
N LEU A 486 -3.66 -7.04 9.65
CA LEU A 486 -2.78 -5.98 10.14
C LEU A 486 -2.93 -5.77 11.65
N PHE A 487 -4.17 -5.73 12.15
CA PHE A 487 -4.44 -5.60 13.58
C PHE A 487 -3.81 -6.74 14.39
N ARG A 488 -3.94 -8.00 13.94
CA ARG A 488 -3.27 -9.16 14.57
C ARG A 488 -1.76 -9.07 14.53
N ARG A 489 -1.17 -8.73 13.37
CA ARG A 489 0.29 -8.59 13.21
C ARG A 489 0.86 -7.44 14.04
N SER A 490 0.06 -6.42 14.28
CA SER A 490 0.41 -5.28 15.14
C SER A 490 0.24 -5.55 16.64
N ASP A 491 -0.10 -6.78 17.02
CA ASP A 491 -0.36 -7.14 18.42
C ASP A 491 -1.44 -6.27 19.10
N GLY A 492 -2.43 -5.85 18.30
CA GLY A 492 -3.57 -5.04 18.75
C GLY A 492 -3.28 -3.56 18.97
N GLN A 493 -2.10 -3.07 18.55
CA GLN A 493 -1.69 -1.68 18.77
C GLN A 493 -2.38 -0.68 17.82
N ILE A 494 -2.92 -1.15 16.69
CA ILE A 494 -3.60 -0.29 15.71
C ILE A 494 -5.07 -0.10 16.11
N ASN A 495 -5.60 1.11 15.94
CA ASN A 495 -7.04 1.35 16.07
C ASN A 495 -7.79 0.64 14.92
N LEU A 496 -8.35 -0.53 15.23
CA LEU A 496 -9.06 -1.36 14.25
C LEU A 496 -10.35 -0.70 13.74
N ASP A 497 -11.06 0.06 14.57
CA ASP A 497 -12.32 0.71 14.17
C ASP A 497 -12.09 1.71 13.03
N ALA A 498 -11.10 2.60 13.21
CA ALA A 498 -10.68 3.55 12.18
C ALA A 498 -10.10 2.86 10.93
N LEU A 499 -9.24 1.85 11.13
CA LEU A 499 -8.64 1.11 10.01
C LEU A 499 -9.70 0.39 9.17
N LEU A 500 -10.67 -0.25 9.83
CA LEU A 500 -11.73 -0.99 9.16
C LEU A 500 -12.71 -0.06 8.44
N ASP A 501 -13.11 1.07 9.05
CA ASP A 501 -13.97 2.04 8.36
C ASP A 501 -13.30 2.48 7.04
N CYS A 502 -12.01 2.83 7.07
CA CYS A 502 -11.26 3.16 5.85
C CYS A 502 -11.11 2.00 4.86
N ALA A 503 -10.87 0.77 5.34
CA ALA A 503 -10.71 -0.39 4.46
C ALA A 503 -12.01 -0.71 3.70
N LEU A 504 -13.16 -0.38 4.29
CA LEU A 504 -14.48 -0.58 3.68
C LEU A 504 -14.89 0.53 2.69
N ASP A 505 -14.10 1.60 2.53
CA ASP A 505 -14.37 2.62 1.51
C ASP A 505 -14.03 2.09 0.11
N ILE A 506 -15.08 1.87 -0.68
CA ILE A 506 -15.03 1.35 -2.05
C ILE A 506 -15.59 2.34 -3.07
N ARG A 507 -15.80 3.61 -2.68
CA ARG A 507 -16.39 4.62 -3.58
C ARG A 507 -15.66 4.73 -4.91
N THR A 508 -14.32 4.67 -4.87
CA THR A 508 -13.46 4.77 -6.05
C THR A 508 -13.64 3.59 -7.02
N MET A 509 -14.05 2.42 -6.52
CA MET A 509 -14.35 1.25 -7.35
C MET A 509 -15.73 1.35 -8.01
N LEU A 510 -16.68 1.99 -7.34
CA LEU A 510 -18.08 2.05 -7.78
C LEU A 510 -18.32 3.15 -8.81
N ASP A 511 -17.98 4.39 -8.48
CA ASP A 511 -18.24 5.56 -9.32
C ASP A 511 -17.31 6.72 -8.91
N SER A 512 -16.56 7.26 -9.88
CA SER A 512 -15.66 8.41 -9.66
C SER A 512 -16.37 9.65 -9.08
N ARG A 513 -17.68 9.81 -9.31
CA ARG A 513 -18.48 10.92 -8.81
C ARG A 513 -18.73 10.87 -7.30
N LEU A 514 -18.64 9.69 -6.67
CA LEU A 514 -18.87 9.52 -5.23
C LEU A 514 -17.80 10.18 -4.36
N ALA A 515 -16.59 10.36 -4.88
CA ALA A 515 -15.47 10.92 -4.14
C ALA A 515 -15.69 12.41 -3.77
N ALA A 516 -16.44 13.15 -4.59
CA ALA A 516 -16.70 14.58 -4.39
C ALA A 516 -17.88 14.88 -3.45
N LEU A 517 -18.61 13.86 -3.00
CA LEU A 517 -19.80 14.03 -2.17
C LEU A 517 -19.47 13.97 -0.67
N GLU A 518 -20.21 14.76 0.13
CA GLU A 518 -20.07 14.80 1.59
C GLU A 518 -20.51 13.48 2.22
N THR A 519 -19.67 12.90 3.08
CA THR A 519 -19.88 11.56 3.65
C THR A 519 -20.42 11.57 5.09
N SER A 520 -20.82 12.73 5.62
CA SER A 520 -21.33 12.87 6.99
C SER A 520 -20.39 12.27 8.06
N GLY A 521 -19.08 12.45 7.88
CA GLY A 521 -18.03 11.96 8.78
C GLY A 521 -17.58 10.51 8.54
N ARG A 522 -18.26 9.74 7.68
CA ARG A 522 -17.84 8.39 7.34
C ARG A 522 -16.69 8.34 6.34
N TRP A 523 -15.81 7.38 6.59
CA TRP A 523 -14.53 7.13 5.91
C TRP A 523 -13.51 8.26 6.03
N THR A 524 -13.63 9.11 7.05
CA THR A 524 -12.73 10.25 7.31
C THR A 524 -11.77 9.99 8.48
N THR A 525 -11.12 8.83 8.50
CA THR A 525 -10.12 8.49 9.54
C THR A 525 -8.90 7.80 8.93
N HIS A 526 -7.96 8.61 8.43
CA HIS A 526 -6.67 8.17 7.90
C HIS A 526 -6.05 7.05 8.76
N PRO A 527 -5.90 5.81 8.26
CA PRO A 527 -5.10 4.84 8.97
C PRO A 527 -3.69 5.41 9.13
N VAL A 528 -2.98 5.06 10.20
CA VAL A 528 -1.61 5.52 10.52
C VAL A 528 -0.59 4.88 9.56
N THR A 529 -0.82 5.08 8.27
CA THR A 529 0.04 4.82 7.15
C THR A 529 -0.30 5.90 6.11
N SER A 530 0.53 6.95 6.08
CA SER A 530 0.56 8.07 5.11
C SER A 530 -0.52 9.16 5.26
N GLY A 531 -0.08 10.39 5.54
CA GLY A 531 -0.93 11.56 5.77
C GLY A 531 -1.50 12.20 4.49
N ASN A 532 -2.46 13.10 4.72
CA ASN A 532 -3.15 14.00 3.79
C ASN A 532 -3.90 13.34 2.62
N GLU A 533 -5.12 12.85 2.89
CA GLU A 533 -6.25 12.68 1.94
C GLU A 533 -5.95 12.01 0.58
N ARG A 534 -4.81 11.36 0.44
CA ARG A 534 -4.30 10.83 -0.82
C ARG A 534 -4.13 9.32 -0.71
N PRO A 535 -4.56 8.55 -1.71
CA PRO A 535 -4.12 7.18 -1.87
C PRO A 535 -2.59 7.13 -1.81
N SER A 536 -2.03 6.15 -1.11
CA SER A 536 -0.58 5.95 -1.11
C SER A 536 -0.11 5.70 -2.54
N THR A 537 0.81 6.53 -3.03
CA THR A 537 1.47 6.36 -4.33
C THR A 537 2.28 5.06 -4.33
N VAL A 538 2.36 4.38 -5.48
CA VAL A 538 3.21 3.19 -5.70
C VAL A 538 4.63 3.37 -5.15
N GLN A 539 5.22 4.56 -5.26
CA GLN A 539 6.56 4.85 -4.77
C GLN A 539 6.73 4.65 -3.26
N ALA A 540 5.72 5.01 -2.46
CA ALA A 540 5.81 4.87 -1.01
C ALA A 540 5.44 3.49 -0.53
N GLU A 541 4.54 2.77 -1.21
CA GLU A 541 4.32 1.36 -0.90
C GLU A 541 5.57 0.53 -1.23
N ARG A 542 6.24 0.81 -2.36
CA ARG A 542 7.57 0.24 -2.65
C ARG A 542 8.58 0.59 -1.55
N ALA A 543 8.62 1.85 -1.11
CA ALA A 543 9.51 2.27 -0.01
C ALA A 543 9.19 1.55 1.32
N LYS A 544 7.91 1.35 1.68
CA LYS A 544 7.48 0.59 2.86
C LYS A 544 7.97 -0.86 2.81
N LEU A 545 7.85 -1.52 1.64
CA LEU A 545 8.35 -2.87 1.44
C LEU A 545 9.88 -2.96 1.60
N HIS A 546 10.62 -2.01 1.03
CA HIS A 546 12.08 -1.92 1.25
C HIS A 546 12.40 -1.72 2.72
N LEU A 547 11.69 -0.81 3.40
CA LEU A 547 11.91 -0.52 4.82
C LEU A 547 11.71 -1.75 5.71
N GLN A 548 10.70 -2.58 5.45
CA GLN A 548 10.47 -3.81 6.19
C GLN A 548 11.64 -4.80 6.04
N ARG A 549 12.08 -5.05 4.80
CA ARG A 549 13.20 -5.97 4.51
C ARG A 549 14.52 -5.47 5.14
N LEU A 550 14.77 -4.17 5.05
CA LEU A 550 15.96 -3.54 5.60
C LEU A 550 15.99 -3.60 7.13
N ARG A 551 14.84 -3.36 7.80
CA ARG A 551 14.71 -3.48 9.26
C ARG A 551 15.00 -4.90 9.73
N ALA A 552 14.40 -5.91 9.09
CA ALA A 552 14.65 -7.31 9.43
C ALA A 552 16.14 -7.68 9.32
N ALA A 553 16.84 -7.23 8.27
CA ALA A 553 18.27 -7.45 8.12
C ALA A 553 19.10 -6.71 9.18
N ALA A 554 18.73 -5.47 9.53
CA ALA A 554 19.40 -4.69 10.56
C ALA A 554 19.25 -5.33 11.96
N ASP A 555 18.05 -5.78 12.31
CA ASP A 555 17.73 -6.43 13.58
C ASP A 555 18.47 -7.77 13.72
N ALA A 556 18.57 -8.55 12.64
CA ALA A 556 19.35 -9.79 12.61
C ALA A 556 20.84 -9.53 12.91
N LEU A 557 21.45 -8.54 12.24
CA LEU A 557 22.84 -8.16 12.50
C LEU A 557 23.05 -7.62 13.92
N ALA A 558 22.11 -6.83 14.45
CA ALA A 558 22.18 -6.31 15.80
C ALA A 558 22.09 -7.41 16.86
N THR A 559 21.22 -8.41 16.65
CA THR A 559 21.06 -9.56 17.52
C THR A 559 22.33 -10.39 17.59
N GLU A 560 22.95 -10.68 16.44
CA GLU A 560 24.19 -11.45 16.39
C GLU A 560 25.37 -10.73 17.02
N ARG A 561 25.45 -9.41 16.84
CA ARG A 561 26.50 -8.61 17.49
C ARG A 561 26.41 -8.70 19.01
N LYS A 562 25.20 -8.67 19.57
CA LYS A 562 24.95 -8.83 21.02
C LYS A 562 25.27 -10.23 21.54
N GLN A 563 25.11 -11.26 20.71
CA GLN A 563 25.32 -12.66 21.09
C GLN A 563 26.77 -13.12 20.95
N HIS A 564 27.66 -12.28 20.41
CA HIS A 564 29.03 -12.69 20.15
C HIS A 564 29.87 -12.79 21.43
N PRO A 565 30.69 -13.85 21.60
CA PRO A 565 31.57 -13.99 22.75
C PRO A 565 32.62 -12.86 22.85
N THR A 566 32.72 -12.24 24.01
CA THR A 566 33.76 -11.27 24.37
C THR A 566 34.93 -11.95 25.08
N LEU A 567 36.08 -11.28 25.20
CA LEU A 567 37.21 -11.81 25.97
C LEU A 567 36.79 -12.12 27.41
N ARG A 568 36.03 -11.22 28.04
CA ARG A 568 35.42 -11.45 29.37
C ARG A 568 34.61 -12.73 29.41
N SER A 569 33.68 -12.94 28.47
CA SER A 569 32.82 -14.12 28.49
C SER A 569 33.62 -15.42 28.25
N MET A 570 34.65 -15.37 27.41
CA MET A 570 35.53 -16.53 27.17
C MET A 570 36.41 -16.84 28.38
N VAL A 571 36.97 -15.82 29.02
CA VAL A 571 37.76 -15.96 30.27
C VAL A 571 36.87 -16.47 31.39
N ALA A 572 35.68 -15.89 31.57
CA ALA A 572 34.70 -16.35 32.56
C ALA A 572 34.31 -17.81 32.32
N LEU A 573 34.04 -18.22 31.08
CA LEU A 573 33.74 -19.60 30.73
C LEU A 573 34.90 -20.55 31.08
N ALA A 574 36.13 -20.20 30.73
CA ALA A 574 37.30 -21.02 30.99
C ALA A 574 37.63 -21.13 32.49
N LEU A 575 37.54 -20.01 33.23
CA LEU A 575 37.70 -19.99 34.68
C LEU A 575 36.60 -20.78 35.38
N ASN A 576 35.34 -20.66 34.94
CA ASN A 576 34.21 -21.45 35.47
C ASN A 576 34.41 -22.95 35.25
N ALA A 577 34.90 -23.35 34.07
CA ALA A 577 35.19 -24.76 33.78
C ALA A 577 36.28 -25.32 34.70
N GLU A 578 37.32 -24.55 34.99
CA GLU A 578 38.39 -24.96 35.91
C GLU A 578 37.96 -24.91 37.39
N LEU A 579 37.15 -23.94 37.79
CA LEU A 579 36.51 -23.93 39.12
C LEU A 579 35.67 -25.20 39.33
N GLN A 580 34.91 -25.59 38.31
CA GLN A 580 34.11 -26.81 38.33
C GLN A 580 34.98 -28.08 38.34
N SER A 581 36.09 -28.11 37.59
CA SER A 581 37.03 -29.25 37.57
C SER A 581 37.64 -29.50 38.96
N GLN A 582 37.87 -28.42 39.72
CA GLN A 582 38.33 -28.46 41.11
C GLN A 582 37.21 -28.61 42.14
N ARG A 583 35.96 -28.84 41.70
CA ARG A 583 34.75 -29.02 42.53
C ARG A 583 34.42 -27.81 43.42
N LEU A 584 34.77 -26.61 42.97
CA LEU A 584 34.39 -25.36 43.61
C LEU A 584 33.08 -24.88 43.00
N ALA A 585 32.01 -24.81 43.80
CA ALA A 585 30.70 -24.32 43.38
C ALA A 585 30.66 -22.78 43.35
N LEU A 586 31.57 -22.17 42.59
CA LEU A 586 31.73 -20.72 42.46
C LEU A 586 31.69 -20.31 40.99
N LYS A 587 31.24 -19.09 40.71
CA LYS A 587 31.41 -18.45 39.40
C LYS A 587 32.53 -17.44 39.48
N ALA A 588 33.40 -17.40 38.48
CA ALA A 588 34.55 -16.51 38.43
C ALA A 588 34.15 -15.02 38.49
N GLU A 589 33.01 -14.65 37.92
CA GLU A 589 32.48 -13.27 37.96
C GLU A 589 32.06 -12.84 39.37
N ASP A 590 31.77 -13.79 40.26
CA ASP A 590 31.33 -13.54 41.64
C ASP A 590 32.49 -13.60 42.65
N VAL A 591 33.72 -13.89 42.19
CA VAL A 591 34.92 -13.97 43.04
C VAL A 591 35.72 -12.68 42.91
N TYR A 592 35.90 -11.96 44.02
CA TYR A 592 36.61 -10.67 44.06
C TYR A 592 37.85 -10.73 44.93
N ILE A 593 38.92 -10.07 44.48
CA ILE A 593 40.12 -9.77 45.25
C ILE A 593 39.93 -8.40 45.89
N ASN A 594 39.71 -8.37 47.20
CA ASN A 594 39.54 -7.11 47.93
C ASN A 594 40.75 -6.86 48.83
N THR A 595 41.26 -5.63 48.78
CA THR A 595 42.34 -5.15 49.66
C THR A 595 41.81 -4.09 50.62
N TYR A 596 42.19 -4.16 51.89
CA TYR A 596 41.74 -3.25 52.94
C TYR A 596 42.91 -2.55 53.63
N PRO A 597 42.69 -1.41 54.33
CA PRO A 597 43.75 -0.69 55.05
C PRO A 597 44.36 -1.48 56.22
N THR A 598 43.63 -2.48 56.74
CA THR A 598 44.04 -3.34 57.87
C THR A 598 43.64 -4.78 57.56
N HIS A 599 43.89 -5.70 58.51
CA HIS A 599 43.66 -7.13 58.29
C HIS A 599 42.27 -7.43 57.72
N ALA A 600 42.24 -8.29 56.70
CA ALA A 600 41.05 -8.75 56.02
C ALA A 600 40.22 -9.67 56.94
N GLN A 601 38.93 -9.38 57.09
CA GLN A 601 37.99 -10.08 57.98
C GLN A 601 37.11 -11.07 57.21
N GLU A 602 36.49 -12.01 57.92
CA GLU A 602 35.55 -12.99 57.32
C GLU A 602 34.29 -12.31 56.76
N ARG A 603 33.84 -11.22 57.37
CA ARG A 603 32.76 -10.36 56.91
C ARG A 603 33.27 -8.93 56.87
N GLU A 604 33.25 -8.32 55.68
CA GLU A 604 33.75 -6.97 55.45
C GLU A 604 32.60 -6.04 55.05
N GLU A 605 32.32 -5.06 55.91
CA GLU A 605 31.36 -3.97 55.66
C GLU A 605 32.07 -2.64 55.33
N ARG A 606 33.40 -2.65 55.45
CA ARG A 606 34.25 -1.50 55.13
C ARG A 606 34.40 -1.39 53.62
N PRO A 607 34.50 -0.19 53.05
CA PRO A 607 34.85 -0.05 51.64
C PRO A 607 36.27 -0.59 51.40
N SER A 608 36.43 -1.39 50.36
CA SER A 608 37.74 -1.88 49.93
C SER A 608 38.55 -0.74 49.30
N LEU A 609 39.87 -0.78 49.46
CA LEU A 609 40.80 0.12 48.78
C LEU A 609 40.88 -0.22 47.29
N THR A 610 40.86 -1.51 46.99
CA THR A 610 40.82 -2.06 45.63
C THR A 610 39.89 -3.26 45.63
N SER A 611 39.06 -3.37 44.61
CA SER A 611 38.25 -4.56 44.33
C SER A 611 38.37 -4.89 42.86
N VAL A 612 38.79 -6.13 42.57
CA VAL A 612 38.96 -6.62 41.20
C VAL A 612 38.37 -8.02 41.13
N SER A 613 37.50 -8.31 40.16
CA SER A 613 36.97 -9.65 39.98
C SER A 613 38.04 -10.62 39.49
N MET A 614 37.82 -11.93 39.65
CA MET A 614 38.74 -12.96 39.19
C MET A 614 38.92 -12.91 37.66
N VAL A 615 37.87 -12.56 36.92
CA VAL A 615 37.91 -12.37 35.46
C VAL A 615 38.80 -11.18 35.10
N GLU A 616 38.60 -10.03 35.74
CA GLU A 616 39.39 -8.82 35.47
C GLU A 616 40.85 -8.99 35.88
N HIS A 617 41.12 -9.63 37.02
CA HIS A 617 42.47 -9.96 37.45
C HIS A 617 43.17 -10.92 36.48
N PHE A 618 42.44 -11.93 35.96
CA PHE A 618 43.00 -12.83 34.95
C PHE A 618 43.39 -12.07 33.68
N ILE A 619 42.60 -11.10 33.26
CA ILE A 619 42.87 -10.29 32.05
C ILE A 619 44.09 -9.38 32.28
N GLU A 620 44.18 -8.72 33.43
CA GLU A 620 45.39 -7.96 33.82
C GLU A 620 46.62 -8.88 33.82
N ARG A 621 46.47 -10.12 34.28
CA ARG A 621 47.56 -11.10 34.31
C ARG A 621 47.94 -11.62 32.92
N LEU A 622 46.96 -11.84 32.05
CA LEU A 622 47.14 -12.23 30.65
C LEU A 622 47.92 -11.17 29.86
N SER A 623 47.73 -9.89 30.21
CA SER A 623 48.45 -8.77 29.61
C SER A 623 49.88 -8.56 30.14
N GLY A 624 50.26 -9.27 31.22
CA GLY A 624 51.56 -9.11 31.88
C GLY A 624 51.67 -7.93 32.86
N GLU A 625 50.57 -7.21 33.12
CA GLU A 625 50.53 -6.07 34.06
C GLU A 625 50.63 -6.49 35.53
N VAL A 626 50.09 -7.66 35.87
CA VAL A 626 50.11 -8.21 37.22
C VAL A 626 50.66 -9.64 37.21
N SER A 627 51.34 -10.01 38.29
CA SER A 627 51.86 -11.36 38.50
C SER A 627 50.90 -12.17 39.37
N TYR A 628 51.39 -12.75 40.46
CA TYR A 628 50.57 -13.47 41.42
C TYR A 628 49.93 -12.48 42.40
N VAL A 629 48.75 -12.84 42.93
CA VAL A 629 48.21 -12.13 44.10
C VAL A 629 49.23 -12.29 45.25
N PRO A 630 49.73 -11.20 45.85
CA PRO A 630 50.73 -11.28 46.91
C PRO A 630 50.11 -11.78 48.21
N ASN A 631 50.88 -12.54 49.00
CA ASN A 631 50.43 -13.00 50.31
C ASN A 631 50.48 -11.85 51.34
N GLN A 632 49.39 -11.10 51.45
CA GLN A 632 49.24 -9.98 52.37
C GLN A 632 48.05 -10.21 53.32
N ALA A 633 48.23 -9.93 54.60
CA ALA A 633 47.18 -10.05 55.61
C ALA A 633 45.98 -9.09 55.38
N THR A 634 46.17 -8.08 54.52
CA THR A 634 45.19 -7.06 54.13
C THR A 634 44.34 -7.45 52.92
N THR A 635 44.65 -8.57 52.24
CA THR A 635 43.98 -9.01 51.02
C THR A 635 43.23 -10.32 51.25
N GLY A 636 42.03 -10.45 50.70
CA GLY A 636 41.26 -11.68 50.75
C GLY A 636 40.39 -11.88 49.50
N PHE A 637 39.85 -13.09 49.36
CA PHE A 637 38.91 -13.45 48.30
C PHE A 637 37.49 -13.42 48.85
N TYR A 638 36.60 -12.73 48.15
CA TYR A 638 35.25 -12.44 48.63
C TYR A 638 34.18 -12.71 47.56
N THR A 639 32.96 -13.00 48.00
CA THR A 639 31.76 -12.75 47.20
C THR A 639 31.18 -11.40 47.59
N GLN A 640 30.57 -10.71 46.62
CA GLN A 640 29.96 -9.41 46.84
C GLN A 640 28.48 -9.44 46.43
N PRO A 641 27.60 -10.03 47.27
CA PRO A 641 26.17 -10.10 46.99
C PRO A 641 25.49 -8.72 47.03
N GLU A 642 26.06 -7.75 47.76
CA GLU A 642 25.58 -6.37 47.85
C GLU A 642 26.76 -5.38 47.78
N PRO A 643 26.55 -4.12 47.31
CA PRO A 643 27.64 -3.14 47.12
C PRO A 643 28.49 -2.85 48.37
N HIS A 644 27.95 -3.07 49.58
CA HIS A 644 28.59 -2.72 50.85
C HIS A 644 28.88 -3.92 51.76
N LEU A 645 28.67 -5.14 51.28
CA LEU A 645 28.91 -6.36 52.06
C LEU A 645 29.71 -7.36 51.25
N ALA A 646 30.93 -7.64 51.69
CA ALA A 646 31.78 -8.66 51.12
C ALA A 646 31.96 -9.82 52.12
N LEU A 647 31.65 -11.04 51.69
CA LEU A 647 31.80 -12.25 52.50
C LEU A 647 32.99 -13.06 52.01
N LYS A 648 33.93 -13.37 52.91
CA LYS A 648 35.16 -14.06 52.56
C LYS A 648 34.85 -15.49 52.09
N LEU A 649 35.58 -15.95 51.09
CA LEU A 649 35.45 -17.27 50.50
C LEU A 649 36.41 -18.26 51.18
N PRO A 650 35.97 -19.07 52.16
CA PRO A 650 36.85 -20.03 52.83
C PRO A 650 37.35 -21.14 51.89
N SER A 651 36.63 -21.40 50.80
CA SER A 651 36.99 -22.36 49.76
C SER A 651 38.04 -21.84 48.77
N MET A 652 38.38 -20.55 48.79
CA MET A 652 39.33 -19.92 47.86
C MET A 652 40.61 -19.51 48.59
N THR A 653 41.66 -20.34 48.52
CA THR A 653 42.98 -20.00 49.07
C THR A 653 43.85 -19.31 48.03
N LEU A 654 44.90 -18.59 48.48
CA LEU A 654 45.89 -17.97 47.58
C LEU A 654 46.52 -18.98 46.61
N SER A 655 46.82 -20.19 47.10
CA SER A 655 47.36 -21.26 46.27
C SER A 655 46.34 -21.76 45.25
N THR A 656 45.08 -21.98 45.67
CA THR A 656 44.00 -22.44 44.79
C THR A 656 43.73 -21.41 43.69
N PHE A 657 43.60 -20.13 44.06
CA PHE A 657 43.33 -19.04 43.14
C PHE A 657 44.44 -18.90 42.08
N ASN A 658 45.70 -18.85 42.51
CA ASN A 658 46.83 -18.73 41.59
C ASN A 658 46.99 -19.97 40.70
N THR A 659 46.76 -21.19 41.21
CA THR A 659 46.79 -22.42 40.40
C THR A 659 45.70 -22.44 39.33
N ILE A 660 44.47 -22.04 39.66
CA ILE A 660 43.38 -21.94 38.68
C ILE A 660 43.76 -20.95 37.57
N ASN A 661 44.24 -19.76 37.95
CA ASN A 661 44.70 -18.77 36.97
C ASN A 661 45.86 -19.31 36.12
N ASP A 662 46.85 -20.01 36.70
CA ASP A 662 47.96 -20.61 35.95
C ASP A 662 47.50 -21.67 34.94
N GLN A 663 46.52 -22.49 35.33
CA GLN A 663 46.00 -23.55 34.49
C GLN A 663 45.17 -22.99 33.32
N VAL A 664 44.36 -21.96 33.58
CA VAL A 664 43.60 -21.27 32.54
C VAL A 664 44.52 -20.43 31.65
N LEU A 665 45.57 -19.81 32.19
CA LEU A 665 46.58 -19.08 31.41
C LEU A 665 47.20 -19.97 30.33
N LYS A 666 47.42 -21.28 30.57
CA LYS A 666 47.92 -22.22 29.55
C LYS A 666 46.97 -22.38 28.36
N VAL A 667 45.65 -22.21 28.56
CA VAL A 667 44.64 -22.25 27.49
C VAL A 667 44.72 -21.03 26.59
N PHE A 668 45.02 -19.86 27.18
CA PHE A 668 45.15 -18.59 26.48
C PHE A 668 46.59 -18.28 26.01
N ALA A 669 47.60 -19.01 26.49
CA ALA A 669 49.02 -18.79 26.20
C ALA A 669 49.39 -18.87 24.71
N ASN A 670 48.52 -19.47 23.86
CA ASN A 670 48.69 -19.57 22.41
C ASN A 670 47.76 -18.65 21.60
N HIS A 671 46.87 -17.89 22.26
CA HIS A 671 45.87 -17.04 21.63
C HIS A 671 46.17 -15.58 21.99
N GLU A 672 46.89 -14.87 21.12
CA GLU A 672 47.16 -13.45 21.30
C GLU A 672 45.85 -12.64 21.34
N MET A 673 45.79 -11.57 22.15
CA MET A 673 44.66 -10.62 22.24
C MET A 673 44.15 -10.14 20.86
N ARG A 674 45.02 -10.18 19.85
CA ARG A 674 44.74 -9.86 18.45
C ARG A 674 43.84 -10.86 17.71
N GLN A 675 43.75 -12.12 18.14
CA GLN A 675 43.05 -13.18 17.39
C GLN A 675 41.53 -13.16 17.56
N LEU A 676 41.02 -12.70 18.71
CA LEU A 676 39.58 -12.71 19.00
C LEU A 676 38.79 -11.77 18.09
N PRO A 677 39.24 -10.52 17.83
CA PRO A 677 38.58 -9.65 16.87
C PRO A 677 38.58 -10.20 15.44
N LEU A 678 39.64 -10.93 15.04
CA LEU A 678 39.70 -11.57 13.73
C LEU A 678 38.62 -12.64 13.56
N LEU A 679 38.44 -13.49 14.59
CA LEU A 679 37.42 -14.55 14.60
C LEU A 679 36.01 -13.95 14.55
N PHE A 680 35.77 -12.87 15.28
CA PHE A 680 34.51 -12.11 15.23
C PHE A 680 34.19 -11.65 13.80
N LEU A 681 35.14 -10.94 13.19
CA LEU A 681 34.98 -10.38 11.85
C LEU A 681 34.82 -11.47 10.79
N SER A 682 35.48 -12.63 10.94
CA SER A 682 35.30 -13.76 10.04
C SER A 682 33.93 -14.42 10.19
N ASN A 683 33.44 -14.59 11.41
CA ASN A 683 32.16 -15.26 11.68
C ASN A 683 30.95 -14.46 11.19
N MET A 684 31.04 -13.12 11.16
CA MET A 684 29.95 -12.27 10.66
C MET A 684 29.97 -12.06 9.13
N ARG A 685 31.00 -12.54 8.42
CA ARG A 685 31.26 -12.13 7.04
C ARG A 685 30.11 -12.39 6.07
N GLU A 686 29.55 -13.60 6.06
CA GLU A 686 28.49 -13.98 5.10
C GLU A 686 27.23 -13.13 5.27
N LYS A 687 26.80 -12.92 6.52
CA LYS A 687 25.60 -12.13 6.83
C LYS A 687 25.83 -10.64 6.60
N GLN A 688 27.05 -10.16 6.84
CA GLN A 688 27.45 -8.81 6.44
C GLN A 688 27.46 -8.64 4.92
N ALA A 689 27.91 -9.63 4.15
CA ALA A 689 27.90 -9.58 2.69
C ALA A 689 26.46 -9.55 2.15
N HIS A 690 25.58 -10.41 2.66
CA HIS A 690 24.17 -10.40 2.31
C HIS A 690 23.49 -9.06 2.64
N SER A 691 23.74 -8.54 3.85
CA SER A 691 23.18 -7.26 4.30
C SER A 691 23.73 -6.07 3.51
N MET A 692 25.02 -6.09 3.18
CA MET A 692 25.66 -5.07 2.35
C MET A 692 25.07 -5.07 0.93
N LEU A 693 24.85 -6.25 0.35
CA LEU A 693 24.19 -6.37 -0.95
C LEU A 693 22.78 -5.78 -0.92
N LEU A 694 21.99 -6.15 0.09
CA LEU A 694 20.63 -5.65 0.26
C LEU A 694 20.61 -4.12 0.43
N GLY A 695 21.47 -3.56 1.30
CA GLY A 695 21.56 -2.13 1.55
C GLY A 695 22.02 -1.33 0.32
N LEU A 696 23.02 -1.83 -0.42
CA LEU A 696 23.52 -1.19 -1.63
C LEU A 696 22.50 -1.20 -2.77
N ARG A 697 21.79 -2.31 -2.98
CA ARG A 697 20.76 -2.40 -4.02
C ARG A 697 19.53 -1.57 -3.66
N SER A 698 19.06 -1.66 -2.42
CA SER A 698 17.91 -0.89 -1.96
C SER A 698 18.16 0.62 -2.06
N GLU A 699 19.37 1.11 -1.75
CA GLU A 699 19.71 2.52 -1.99
C GLU A 699 19.54 2.91 -3.47
N ALA A 700 20.08 2.10 -4.39
CA ALA A 700 20.02 2.40 -5.82
C ALA A 700 18.57 2.39 -6.36
N GLU A 701 17.77 1.42 -5.92
CA GLU A 701 16.35 1.28 -6.27
C GLU A 701 15.52 2.44 -5.70
N LEU A 702 15.73 2.81 -4.43
CA LEU A 702 15.06 3.96 -3.80
C LEU A 702 15.46 5.28 -4.45
N ARG A 703 16.73 5.45 -4.85
CA ARG A 703 17.15 6.64 -5.60
C ARG A 703 16.57 6.71 -7.00
N LEU A 704 16.39 5.57 -7.67
CA LEU A 704 15.70 5.49 -8.97
C LEU A 704 14.22 5.88 -8.80
N LEU A 705 13.53 5.31 -7.81
CA LEU A 705 12.15 5.64 -7.47
C LEU A 705 11.99 7.14 -7.17
N GLY A 706 12.88 7.70 -6.35
CA GLY A 706 12.92 9.12 -6.00
C GLY A 706 13.52 10.05 -7.08
N LYS A 707 13.85 9.53 -8.28
CA LYS A 707 14.44 10.28 -9.40
C LYS A 707 15.75 11.03 -9.08
N THR A 708 16.48 10.56 -8.07
CA THR A 708 17.81 11.10 -7.69
C THR A 708 18.97 10.30 -8.29
N LEU A 709 18.68 9.14 -8.88
CA LEU A 709 19.60 8.33 -9.69
C LEU A 709 18.96 8.05 -11.05
N LEU A 710 19.71 8.29 -12.13
CA LEU A 710 19.23 8.06 -13.48
C LEU A 710 19.11 6.55 -13.78
N PRO A 711 18.16 6.12 -14.63
CA PRO A 711 18.04 4.70 -15.03
C PRO A 711 19.32 4.11 -15.60
N SER A 712 20.06 4.88 -16.40
CA SER A 712 21.35 4.44 -16.95
C SER A 712 22.39 4.18 -15.85
N SER A 713 22.41 5.00 -14.80
CA SER A 713 23.33 4.85 -13.67
C SER A 713 22.91 3.70 -12.74
N GLN A 714 21.61 3.51 -12.53
CA GLN A 714 21.08 2.36 -11.78
C GLN A 714 21.39 1.05 -12.51
N ALA A 715 21.30 1.01 -13.84
CA ALA A 715 21.65 -0.18 -14.62
C ALA A 715 23.12 -0.61 -14.42
N VAL A 716 24.06 0.33 -14.26
CA VAL A 716 25.47 0.01 -13.93
C VAL A 716 25.57 -0.66 -12.56
N VAL A 717 24.87 -0.12 -11.56
CA VAL A 717 24.86 -0.65 -10.20
C VAL A 717 24.21 -2.03 -10.15
N ASP A 718 23.02 -2.19 -10.72
CA ASP A 718 22.29 -3.45 -10.71
C ASP A 718 23.04 -4.55 -11.45
N THR A 719 23.57 -4.27 -12.65
CA THR A 719 24.33 -5.27 -13.44
C THR A 719 25.49 -5.87 -12.64
N LEU A 720 26.19 -5.06 -11.85
CA LEU A 720 27.36 -5.49 -11.10
C LEU A 720 27.03 -6.08 -9.71
N LEU A 721 25.95 -5.60 -9.07
CA LEU A 721 25.51 -6.05 -7.75
C LEU A 721 24.47 -7.19 -7.80
N ARG A 722 24.31 -7.87 -8.93
CA ARG A 722 23.60 -9.16 -8.95
C ARG A 722 24.41 -10.23 -8.26
N THR A 723 23.74 -11.17 -7.59
CA THR A 723 24.35 -12.31 -6.89
C THR A 723 25.25 -13.16 -7.80
N ASP A 724 24.91 -13.24 -9.09
CA ASP A 724 25.66 -13.97 -10.12
C ASP A 724 26.79 -13.14 -10.77
N SER A 725 26.90 -11.84 -10.48
CA SER A 725 27.78 -10.89 -11.17
C SER A 725 28.86 -10.28 -10.27
N LEU A 726 28.96 -10.72 -9.01
CA LEU A 726 29.89 -10.15 -8.04
C LEU A 726 31.36 -10.41 -8.41
N VAL A 727 31.65 -11.50 -9.12
CA VAL A 727 32.99 -11.87 -9.61
C VAL A 727 33.13 -11.43 -11.06
N ARG A 728 34.29 -10.88 -11.44
CA ARG A 728 34.47 -10.32 -12.79
C ARG A 728 34.21 -11.31 -13.92
N LEU A 729 34.59 -12.58 -13.74
CA LEU A 729 34.42 -13.63 -14.76
C LEU A 729 32.94 -14.00 -15.00
N THR A 730 32.05 -13.68 -14.06
CA THR A 730 30.61 -13.98 -14.15
C THR A 730 29.77 -12.72 -14.35
N ARG A 731 30.41 -11.55 -14.52
CA ARG A 731 29.71 -10.28 -14.75
C ARG A 731 28.95 -10.29 -16.07
N HIS A 732 27.73 -9.77 -16.03
CA HIS A 732 26.94 -9.56 -17.22
C HIS A 732 27.39 -8.30 -17.97
N GLY A 733 27.26 -8.32 -19.30
CA GLY A 733 27.50 -7.15 -20.12
C GLY A 733 26.35 -6.15 -20.03
N LEU A 734 26.68 -4.86 -20.08
CA LEU A 734 25.76 -3.73 -20.17
C LEU A 734 26.07 -2.96 -21.46
N ASN A 735 25.09 -2.80 -22.35
CA ASN A 735 25.24 -2.08 -23.63
C ASN A 735 26.44 -2.56 -24.47
N GLY A 736 26.75 -3.86 -24.43
CA GLY A 736 27.88 -4.46 -25.17
C GLY A 736 29.26 -4.31 -24.50
N PHE A 737 29.34 -3.72 -23.30
CA PHE A 737 30.56 -3.59 -22.52
C PHE A 737 30.45 -4.32 -21.18
N LEU A 738 31.58 -4.66 -20.56
CA LEU A 738 31.61 -5.31 -19.25
C LEU A 738 31.92 -4.27 -18.17
N PRO A 739 30.98 -3.93 -17.28
CA PRO A 739 31.26 -3.03 -16.17
C PRO A 739 32.37 -3.58 -15.25
N ASP A 740 33.24 -2.70 -14.77
CA ASP A 740 34.31 -3.04 -13.82
C ASP A 740 34.12 -2.29 -12.49
N ALA A 741 34.53 -2.94 -11.40
CA ALA A 741 34.64 -2.33 -10.07
C ALA A 741 36.10 -2.05 -9.73
N TYR A 742 36.35 -0.93 -9.05
CA TYR A 742 37.68 -0.50 -8.63
C TYR A 742 37.70 -0.06 -7.18
N ALA A 743 38.77 -0.42 -6.47
CA ALA A 743 39.13 0.16 -5.19
C ALA A 743 39.87 1.50 -5.40
N LEU A 744 39.64 2.44 -4.50
CA LEU A 744 40.38 3.70 -4.47
C LEU A 744 41.66 3.55 -3.64
N THR A 745 42.72 4.22 -4.06
CA THR A 745 43.97 4.30 -3.31
C THR A 745 44.42 5.75 -3.17
N LEU A 746 45.24 6.04 -2.16
CA LEU A 746 45.88 7.33 -1.94
C LEU A 746 47.40 7.21 -1.95
N ASN A 747 48.05 8.22 -2.52
CA ASN A 747 49.47 8.46 -2.35
C ASN A 747 49.67 9.40 -1.15
N ILE A 748 50.63 9.09 -0.29
CA ILE A 748 50.90 9.85 0.95
C ILE A 748 52.27 10.50 0.84
N GLY A 749 52.30 11.84 0.78
CA GLY A 749 53.55 12.58 0.67
C GLY A 749 54.31 12.23 -0.60
N THR A 750 55.60 11.88 -0.47
CA THR A 750 56.47 11.44 -1.58
C THR A 750 56.57 9.91 -1.70
N SER A 751 55.73 9.15 -1.00
CA SER A 751 55.73 7.69 -1.07
C SER A 751 55.12 7.21 -2.38
N ASP A 752 55.83 6.34 -3.10
CA ASP A 752 55.34 5.67 -4.30
C ASP A 752 54.38 4.49 -3.98
N ILE A 753 54.22 4.12 -2.70
CA ILE A 753 53.33 3.05 -2.27
C ILE A 753 51.91 3.59 -2.09
N ALA A 754 51.01 3.19 -2.99
CA ALA A 754 49.59 3.52 -2.93
C ALA A 754 48.88 2.78 -1.78
N GLN A 755 48.14 3.52 -0.96
CA GLN A 755 47.43 3.02 0.21
C GLN A 755 45.95 2.84 -0.09
N ALA A 756 45.41 1.64 0.08
CA ALA A 756 44.00 1.36 -0.20
C ALA A 756 43.08 2.09 0.79
N LEU A 757 41.98 2.64 0.28
CA LEU A 757 40.88 3.11 1.10
C LEU A 757 39.88 1.97 1.31
N ALA A 758 39.55 1.69 2.56
CA ALA A 758 38.59 0.66 2.94
C ALA A 758 37.16 1.04 2.53
N ASN A 759 36.29 0.03 2.33
CA ASN A 759 34.84 0.19 2.10
C ASN A 759 34.42 0.81 0.76
N LEU A 760 35.14 1.80 0.23
CA LEU A 760 34.74 2.54 -0.97
C LEU A 760 35.02 1.75 -2.24
N PHE A 761 34.21 1.96 -3.28
CA PHE A 761 34.47 1.43 -4.60
C PHE A 761 33.91 2.34 -5.69
N VAL A 762 34.43 2.19 -6.90
CA VAL A 762 33.98 2.87 -8.12
C VAL A 762 33.55 1.83 -9.13
N LEU A 763 32.38 2.02 -9.73
CA LEU A 763 31.91 1.24 -10.87
C LEU A 763 32.07 2.06 -12.14
N THR A 764 32.52 1.43 -13.22
CA THR A 764 32.63 2.08 -14.54
C THR A 764 31.71 1.37 -15.53
N GLU A 765 30.88 2.14 -16.24
CA GLU A 765 29.86 1.62 -17.16
C GLU A 765 30.42 0.69 -18.24
N ARG A 766 31.53 1.08 -18.88
CA ARG A 766 32.10 0.35 -20.02
C ARG A 766 33.35 -0.45 -19.68
N GLY A 767 33.66 -0.57 -18.39
CA GLY A 767 34.91 -1.15 -17.91
C GLY A 767 36.14 -0.27 -18.17
N GLY A 768 37.29 -0.67 -17.62
CA GLY A 768 38.53 0.10 -17.73
C GLY A 768 38.56 1.42 -16.93
N ILE A 769 39.66 2.16 -17.07
CA ILE A 769 39.91 3.47 -16.41
C ILE A 769 40.28 4.56 -17.43
N ASP A 770 39.86 4.39 -18.68
CA ASP A 770 40.10 5.41 -19.70
C ASP A 770 39.38 6.71 -19.29
N PRO A 771 40.07 7.86 -19.25
CA PRO A 771 39.51 9.11 -18.75
C PRO A 771 38.19 9.53 -19.41
N GLN A 772 37.97 9.16 -20.68
CA GLN A 772 36.81 9.59 -21.47
C GLN A 772 35.98 8.42 -22.03
N ARG A 773 36.59 7.25 -22.28
CA ARG A 773 35.96 6.15 -23.01
C ARG A 773 35.31 5.09 -22.11
N SER A 774 35.59 5.10 -20.82
CA SER A 774 35.03 4.14 -19.85
C SER A 774 33.57 4.41 -19.46
N GLY A 775 32.91 5.39 -20.10
CA GLY A 775 31.52 5.78 -19.81
C GLY A 775 31.39 6.50 -18.47
N GLN A 776 30.18 6.50 -17.90
CA GLN A 776 29.95 7.07 -16.58
C GLN A 776 30.68 6.28 -15.48
N ALA A 777 31.07 6.98 -14.41
CA ALA A 777 31.64 6.38 -13.22
C ALA A 777 30.71 6.60 -12.02
N VAL A 778 30.43 5.54 -11.27
CA VAL A 778 29.58 5.58 -10.06
C VAL A 778 30.47 5.30 -8.86
N LEU A 779 30.72 6.31 -8.03
CA LEU A 779 31.43 6.18 -6.77
C LEU A 779 30.42 5.82 -5.68
N TRP A 780 30.74 4.83 -4.84
CA TRP A 780 30.03 4.61 -3.59
C TRP A 780 30.93 4.92 -2.40
N THR A 781 30.41 5.71 -1.46
CA THR A 781 31.08 6.02 -0.18
C THR A 781 30.13 5.81 1.00
N PRO A 782 30.59 5.30 2.16
CA PRO A 782 29.72 5.13 3.33
C PRO A 782 28.98 6.43 3.74
N ARG A 783 29.66 7.58 3.67
CA ARG A 783 29.12 8.90 4.05
C ARG A 783 28.14 9.51 3.06
N ARG A 784 28.27 9.27 1.74
CA ARG A 784 27.47 9.95 0.72
C ARG A 784 26.62 9.02 -0.14
N GLY A 785 26.81 7.70 0.00
CA GLY A 785 26.17 6.72 -0.87
C GLY A 785 26.68 6.82 -2.30
N TYR A 786 25.81 6.58 -3.27
CA TYR A 786 26.16 6.68 -4.69
C TYR A 786 26.32 8.13 -5.18
N GLU A 787 27.39 8.38 -5.93
CA GLU A 787 27.67 9.62 -6.64
C GLU A 787 28.01 9.30 -8.10
N VAL A 788 27.31 9.91 -9.05
CA VAL A 788 27.47 9.66 -10.49
C VAL A 788 28.33 10.76 -11.11
N PHE A 789 29.31 10.34 -11.90
CA PHE A 789 30.20 11.19 -12.67
C PHE A 789 30.07 10.86 -14.16
N THR A 790 30.11 11.89 -14.99
CA THR A 790 30.00 11.74 -16.45
C THR A 790 31.16 10.96 -17.06
N SER A 791 32.31 10.90 -16.38
CA SER A 791 33.49 10.16 -16.80
C SER A 791 34.43 9.82 -15.64
N VAL A 792 35.38 8.92 -15.88
CA VAL A 792 36.48 8.62 -14.95
C VAL A 792 37.35 9.87 -14.71
N LEU A 793 37.55 10.72 -15.72
CA LEU A 793 38.26 12.00 -15.55
C LEU A 793 37.55 12.90 -14.53
N ALA A 794 36.24 13.10 -14.69
CA ALA A 794 35.45 13.95 -13.80
C ALA A 794 35.47 13.44 -12.35
N LEU A 795 35.41 12.12 -12.17
CA LEU A 795 35.61 11.49 -10.85
C LEU A 795 36.98 11.83 -10.26
N ARG A 796 38.07 11.65 -11.02
CA ARG A 796 39.44 11.88 -10.52
C ARG A 796 39.68 13.34 -10.15
N GLU A 797 39.20 14.27 -10.97
CA GLU A 797 39.29 15.71 -10.69
C GLU A 797 38.53 16.10 -9.42
N GLU A 798 37.31 15.58 -9.23
CA GLU A 798 36.54 15.84 -8.02
C GLU A 798 37.20 15.22 -6.78
N MET A 799 37.77 14.01 -6.87
CA MET A 799 38.49 13.39 -5.75
C MET A 799 39.75 14.19 -5.37
N ALA A 800 40.53 14.65 -6.35
CA ALA A 800 41.69 15.52 -6.09
C ALA A 800 41.26 16.80 -5.36
N ARG A 801 40.21 17.47 -5.86
CA ARG A 801 39.64 18.67 -5.23
C ARG A 801 39.16 18.43 -3.80
N ARG A 802 38.55 17.27 -3.52
CA ARG A 802 38.11 16.89 -2.17
C ARG A 802 39.28 16.66 -1.23
N LEU A 803 40.36 16.03 -1.69
CA LEU A 803 41.56 15.75 -0.89
C LEU A 803 42.33 17.02 -0.52
N GLU A 804 42.34 18.03 -1.39
CA GLU A 804 42.94 19.35 -1.12
C GLU A 804 42.13 20.18 -0.11
N HIS A 805 40.81 19.98 -0.05
CA HIS A 805 39.94 20.76 0.82
C HIS A 805 39.99 20.26 2.29
N PRO A 806 40.19 21.14 3.28
CA PRO A 806 40.46 20.74 4.68
C PRO A 806 39.35 19.89 5.32
N ILE A 807 38.09 20.22 5.01
CA ILE A 807 36.91 19.49 5.51
C ILE A 807 36.48 18.33 4.58
N LYS A 808 36.39 18.55 3.26
CA LYS A 808 35.87 17.53 2.31
C LYS A 808 36.77 16.30 2.16
N ARG A 809 38.03 16.36 2.61
CA ARG A 809 38.92 15.19 2.65
C ARG A 809 38.58 14.20 3.77
N LEU A 810 37.94 14.66 4.85
CA LEU A 810 37.70 13.83 6.05
C LEU A 810 36.87 12.56 5.76
N PRO A 811 35.78 12.60 4.97
CA PRO A 811 35.04 11.40 4.56
C PRO A 811 35.83 10.38 3.73
N LEU A 812 36.92 10.81 3.07
CA LEU A 812 37.82 9.90 2.36
C LEU A 812 38.87 9.33 3.32
N LEU A 813 39.45 10.19 4.16
CA LEU A 813 40.48 9.81 5.12
C LEU A 813 39.95 8.94 6.27
N GLU A 814 38.66 9.00 6.61
CA GLU A 814 38.04 8.09 7.59
C GLU A 814 38.07 6.62 7.16
N ASN A 815 38.39 6.34 5.90
CA ASN A 815 38.55 5.00 5.34
C ASN A 815 40.03 4.59 5.14
N LEU A 816 40.98 5.48 5.49
CA LEU A 816 42.41 5.20 5.50
C LEU A 816 42.81 4.64 6.87
N ALA A 817 43.78 3.72 6.95
CA ALA A 817 44.29 3.22 8.24
C ALA A 817 44.67 4.38 9.18
N ILE A 818 44.28 4.29 10.44
CA ILE A 818 44.43 5.38 11.43
C ILE A 818 45.90 5.76 11.66
N SER A 819 46.82 4.81 11.57
CA SER A 819 48.28 5.02 11.63
C SER A 819 48.83 5.90 10.50
N LEU A 820 48.09 6.05 9.39
CA LEU A 820 48.46 6.83 8.22
C LEU A 820 47.79 8.22 8.19
N ARG A 821 46.99 8.54 9.22
CA ARG A 821 46.32 9.83 9.35
C ARG A 821 47.20 10.78 10.16
N ALA A 822 47.87 11.71 9.49
CA ALA A 822 48.73 12.70 10.13
C ALA A 822 48.26 14.14 9.85
N PRO A 823 48.35 15.06 10.83
CA PRO A 823 48.13 16.48 10.60
C PRO A 823 49.07 17.01 9.50
N HIS A 824 48.59 17.95 8.70
CA HIS A 824 49.36 18.61 7.62
C HIS A 824 49.92 17.67 6.53
N GLN A 825 49.53 16.39 6.51
CA GLN A 825 49.90 15.45 5.47
C GLN A 825 49.22 15.80 4.14
N VAL A 826 49.99 15.70 3.04
CA VAL A 826 49.48 15.81 1.67
C VAL A 826 49.04 14.44 1.20
N TYR A 827 47.79 14.36 0.74
CA TYR A 827 47.17 13.15 0.21
C TYR A 827 46.82 13.39 -1.26
N GLY A 828 47.36 12.56 -2.15
CA GLY A 828 47.03 12.54 -3.58
C GLY A 828 46.20 11.32 -3.94
N LEU A 829 45.38 11.40 -4.98
CA LEU A 829 44.66 10.23 -5.50
C LEU A 829 45.64 9.28 -6.19
N GLY A 830 45.72 8.04 -5.70
CA GLY A 830 46.51 6.96 -6.29
C GLY A 830 45.81 6.28 -7.48
N PRO A 831 46.41 5.22 -8.04
CA PRO A 831 45.80 4.44 -9.11
C PRO A 831 44.56 3.68 -8.63
N LEU A 832 43.52 3.64 -9.46
CA LEU A 832 42.35 2.79 -9.22
C LEU A 832 42.73 1.32 -9.42
N GLN A 833 42.46 0.48 -8.41
CA GLN A 833 42.81 -0.94 -8.44
C GLN A 833 41.59 -1.78 -8.79
N ARG A 834 41.62 -2.50 -9.90
CA ARG A 834 40.47 -3.31 -10.36
C ARG A 834 40.20 -4.47 -9.40
N ILE A 835 38.93 -4.71 -9.14
CA ILE A 835 38.43 -5.80 -8.29
C ILE A 835 37.95 -6.92 -9.20
N ASP A 836 38.75 -7.98 -9.28
CA ASP A 836 38.48 -9.17 -10.13
C ASP A 836 37.72 -10.27 -9.35
N ASP A 837 37.91 -10.34 -8.04
CA ASP A 837 37.21 -11.20 -7.07
C ASP A 837 35.82 -10.67 -6.70
N ASN A 838 35.12 -11.35 -5.78
CA ASN A 838 33.80 -10.92 -5.30
C ASN A 838 33.90 -9.53 -4.67
N VAL A 839 33.21 -8.55 -5.26
CA VAL A 839 33.28 -7.14 -4.84
C VAL A 839 32.89 -6.95 -3.37
N LEU A 840 31.87 -7.66 -2.88
CA LEU A 840 31.42 -7.53 -1.50
C LEU A 840 32.44 -8.12 -0.52
N ASP A 841 32.93 -9.33 -0.80
CA ASP A 841 33.95 -9.98 0.04
C ASP A 841 35.24 -9.16 0.05
N ASN A 842 35.61 -8.60 -1.09
CA ASN A 842 36.76 -7.73 -1.23
C ASN A 842 36.62 -6.47 -0.37
N ARG A 843 35.45 -5.80 -0.38
CA ARG A 843 35.18 -4.63 0.46
C ARG A 843 35.12 -4.99 1.95
N LEU A 844 34.45 -6.08 2.32
CA LEU A 844 34.40 -6.56 3.70
C LEU A 844 35.77 -6.98 4.23
N LYS A 845 36.64 -7.55 3.38
CA LYS A 845 38.03 -7.82 3.76
C LYS A 845 38.77 -6.53 4.09
N THR A 846 38.68 -5.50 3.24
CA THR A 846 39.33 -4.21 3.54
C THR A 846 38.74 -3.53 4.78
N TYR A 847 37.45 -3.72 5.06
CA TYR A 847 36.84 -3.30 6.32
C TYR A 847 37.45 -4.04 7.52
N SER A 848 37.56 -5.36 7.44
CA SER A 848 38.20 -6.16 8.51
C SER A 848 39.64 -5.72 8.74
N ASP A 849 40.42 -5.54 7.67
CA ASP A 849 41.80 -5.04 7.76
C ASP A 849 41.84 -3.64 8.39
N HIS A 850 40.88 -2.77 8.07
CA HIS A 850 40.76 -1.43 8.67
C HIS A 850 40.50 -1.48 10.18
N VAL A 851 39.55 -2.32 10.61
CA VAL A 851 39.26 -2.55 12.05
C VAL A 851 40.47 -3.12 12.77
N MET A 852 41.15 -4.10 12.16
CA MET A 852 42.34 -4.71 12.73
C MET A 852 43.52 -3.75 12.85
N ASN A 853 43.72 -2.84 11.89
CA ASN A 853 44.72 -1.78 12.03
C ASN A 853 44.41 -0.84 13.22
N GLY A 854 43.12 -0.58 13.49
CA GLY A 854 42.70 0.18 14.67
C GLY A 854 43.02 -0.57 15.97
N ILE A 855 42.77 -1.88 16.00
CA ILE A 855 43.13 -2.74 17.14
C ILE A 855 44.65 -2.81 17.32
N ASP A 856 45.42 -2.95 16.25
CA ASP A 856 46.88 -2.96 16.31
C ASP A 856 47.43 -1.63 16.86
N GLN A 857 46.79 -0.50 16.53
CA GLN A 857 47.11 0.78 17.16
C GLN A 857 46.75 0.78 18.65
N LEU A 858 45.58 0.28 19.04
CA LEU A 858 45.21 0.19 20.46
C LEU A 858 46.20 -0.68 21.24
N LEU A 859 46.65 -1.81 20.67
CA LEU A 859 47.67 -2.69 21.24
C LEU A 859 49.04 -2.01 21.34
N SER A 860 49.35 -1.07 20.44
CA SER A 860 50.61 -0.29 20.50
C SER A 860 50.62 0.80 21.56
N ILE A 861 49.43 1.21 22.05
CA ILE A 861 49.31 2.17 23.15
C ILE A 861 49.40 1.37 24.45
N ASN A 862 50.31 1.75 25.35
CA ASN A 862 50.44 1.15 26.69
C ASN A 862 49.25 1.55 27.60
N LEU A 863 48.04 1.08 27.25
CA LEU A 863 46.84 1.19 28.06
C LEU A 863 46.81 0.08 29.11
N ALA A 864 46.21 0.37 30.27
CA ALA A 864 45.86 -0.66 31.25
C ALA A 864 44.97 -1.74 30.58
N ALA A 865 45.16 -3.01 30.94
CA ALA A 865 44.55 -4.17 30.28
C ALA A 865 43.02 -4.04 30.13
N ARG A 866 42.37 -3.55 31.17
CA ARG A 866 40.92 -3.30 31.22
C ARG A 866 40.49 -2.23 30.22
N ALA A 867 41.18 -1.09 30.23
CA ALA A 867 40.89 0.02 29.32
C ALA A 867 41.19 -0.34 27.86
N LEU A 868 42.18 -1.20 27.62
CA LEU A 868 42.48 -1.76 26.30
C LEU A 868 41.35 -2.66 25.82
N GLN A 869 40.89 -3.59 26.66
CA GLN A 869 39.79 -4.48 26.33
C GLN A 869 38.49 -3.73 26.05
N ASP A 870 38.11 -2.77 26.90
CA ASP A 870 36.90 -1.96 26.73
C ASP A 870 36.90 -1.25 25.37
N ARG A 871 38.06 -0.75 24.93
CA ARG A 871 38.20 -0.10 23.62
C ARG A 871 38.14 -1.08 22.46
N ILE A 872 38.69 -2.28 22.61
CA ILE A 872 38.57 -3.33 21.58
C ILE A 872 37.11 -3.74 21.43
N GLU A 873 36.41 -4.00 22.53
CA GLU A 873 34.98 -4.36 22.54
C GLU A 873 34.14 -3.23 21.91
N ALA A 874 34.34 -1.97 22.33
CA ALA A 874 33.66 -0.82 21.73
C ALA A 874 33.93 -0.66 20.23
N THR A 875 35.12 -1.05 19.75
CA THR A 875 35.46 -1.03 18.32
C THR A 875 34.70 -2.12 17.55
N LEU A 876 34.55 -3.31 18.14
CA LEU A 876 33.79 -4.42 17.55
C LEU A 876 32.26 -4.20 17.59
N GLU A 877 31.77 -3.40 18.53
CA GLU A 877 30.36 -3.02 18.63
C GLU A 877 29.91 -2.09 17.48
N GLN A 878 30.85 -1.40 16.83
CA GLN A 878 30.52 -0.50 15.73
C GLN A 878 29.93 -1.26 14.52
N PRO A 879 28.86 -0.74 13.91
CA PRO A 879 28.24 -1.38 12.76
C PRO A 879 29.16 -1.35 11.55
N SER A 880 29.24 -2.49 10.85
CA SER A 880 29.90 -2.55 9.55
C SER A 880 29.16 -1.69 8.53
N PRO A 881 29.85 -1.16 7.50
CA PRO A 881 29.28 -0.25 6.51
C PRO A 881 28.43 -1.00 5.47
N THR A 882 27.34 -1.64 5.91
CA THR A 882 26.40 -2.41 5.10
C THR A 882 25.41 -1.55 4.32
N ASN A 883 25.41 -0.24 4.54
CA ASN A 883 24.49 0.72 3.92
C ASN A 883 23.00 0.56 4.32
N LEU A 884 22.67 -0.38 5.21
CA LEU A 884 21.28 -0.60 5.64
C LEU A 884 20.66 0.67 6.24
N GLU A 885 21.37 1.36 7.13
CA GLU A 885 20.88 2.58 7.79
C GLU A 885 20.52 3.68 6.79
N ARG A 886 21.37 3.91 5.77
CA ARG A 886 21.10 4.88 4.71
C ARG A 886 19.86 4.49 3.91
N ALA A 887 19.78 3.24 3.48
CA ALA A 887 18.63 2.77 2.72
C ALA A 887 17.33 2.87 3.54
N MET A 888 17.37 2.55 4.85
CA MET A 888 16.23 2.73 5.74
C MET A 888 15.84 4.19 5.91
N ALA A 889 16.80 5.09 6.06
CA ALA A 889 16.55 6.53 6.17
C ALA A 889 15.91 7.07 4.89
N MET A 890 16.38 6.64 3.72
CA MET A 890 15.80 6.99 2.43
C MET A 890 14.38 6.47 2.26
N ALA A 891 14.15 5.18 2.55
CA ALA A 891 12.82 4.59 2.49
C ALA A 891 11.85 5.30 3.44
N SER A 892 12.29 5.58 4.68
CA SER A 892 11.51 6.32 5.66
C SER A 892 11.21 7.74 5.18
N ALA A 893 12.19 8.45 4.60
CA ALA A 893 11.97 9.80 4.07
C ALA A 893 10.92 9.80 2.95
N MET A 894 10.97 8.84 2.02
CA MET A 894 9.97 8.71 0.95
C MET A 894 8.57 8.39 1.51
N THR A 895 8.47 7.55 2.54
CA THR A 895 7.20 7.28 3.23
C THR A 895 6.65 8.53 3.93
N HIS A 896 7.51 9.32 4.59
CA HIS A 896 7.10 10.55 5.27
C HIS A 896 6.79 11.71 4.32
N GLN A 897 7.43 11.77 3.14
CA GLN A 897 7.18 12.82 2.14
C GLN A 897 5.71 12.85 1.69
N GLN A 898 5.04 11.70 1.67
CA GLN A 898 3.60 11.64 1.40
C GLN A 898 2.74 12.27 2.49
N ALA A 899 3.21 12.28 3.74
CA ALA A 899 2.49 12.89 4.85
C ALA A 899 2.58 14.43 4.85
N LEU A 900 3.44 15.01 4.00
CA LEU A 900 3.57 16.46 3.87
C LEU A 900 2.43 17.04 3.01
N PRO A 901 2.01 18.30 3.25
CA PRO A 901 1.11 19.01 2.35
C PRO A 901 1.67 19.04 0.92
N VAL A 902 0.81 18.96 -0.09
CA VAL A 902 1.15 18.84 -1.52
C VAL A 902 2.29 19.77 -1.96
N TRP A 903 2.16 21.04 -1.61
CA TRP A 903 3.09 22.09 -2.00
C TRP A 903 4.47 21.89 -1.35
N LEU A 904 4.53 21.34 -0.14
CA LEU A 904 5.76 21.07 0.60
C LEU A 904 6.37 19.73 0.18
N GLY A 905 5.56 18.68 0.03
CA GLY A 905 6.02 17.37 -0.46
C GLY A 905 6.57 17.42 -1.89
N LEU A 906 6.06 18.32 -2.74
CA LEU A 906 6.59 18.57 -4.09
C LEU A 906 7.66 19.67 -4.14
N ALA A 907 7.89 20.39 -3.04
CA ALA A 907 8.91 21.43 -3.00
C ALA A 907 10.32 20.80 -3.13
N PRO A 908 11.28 21.50 -3.76
CA PRO A 908 12.68 21.11 -3.73
C PRO A 908 13.17 20.84 -2.30
N PRO A 909 14.13 19.90 -2.09
CA PRO A 909 14.62 19.58 -0.75
C PRO A 909 15.11 20.80 0.04
N LYS A 910 15.66 21.81 -0.65
CA LYS A 910 16.12 23.05 -0.03
C LYS A 910 14.98 23.86 0.60
N ASP A 911 13.81 23.88 -0.05
CA ASP A 911 12.65 24.63 0.42
C ASP A 911 11.92 23.87 1.53
N GLN A 912 11.91 22.53 1.47
CA GLN A 912 11.45 21.68 2.58
C GLN A 912 12.29 21.91 3.84
N LEU A 913 13.62 21.97 3.69
CA LEU A 913 14.56 22.18 4.77
C LEU A 913 14.42 23.59 5.37
N HIS A 914 14.27 24.61 4.52
CA HIS A 914 13.99 25.98 4.96
C HIS A 914 12.68 26.07 5.76
N GLN A 915 11.64 25.36 5.34
CA GLN A 915 10.37 25.35 6.06
C GLN A 915 10.47 24.60 7.39
N ALA A 916 11.27 23.52 7.46
CA ALA A 916 11.56 22.83 8.70
C ALA A 916 12.34 23.72 9.68
N GLU A 917 13.35 24.45 9.21
CA GLU A 917 14.11 25.44 9.98
C GLU A 917 13.19 26.55 10.52
N LEU A 918 12.25 27.05 9.72
CA LEU A 918 11.26 28.03 10.15
C LEU A 918 10.32 27.46 11.22
N LEU A 919 9.85 26.23 11.07
CA LEU A 919 9.00 25.56 12.07
C LEU A 919 9.73 25.34 13.40
N GLU A 920 11.01 24.95 13.35
CA GLU A 920 11.85 24.79 14.53
C GLU A 920 12.11 26.14 15.23
N GLN A 921 12.24 27.23 14.45
CA GLN A 921 12.33 28.60 14.98
C GLN A 921 11.02 29.12 15.58
N TYR A 922 9.87 28.62 15.14
CA TYR A 922 8.56 28.95 15.73
C TYR A 922 8.23 28.10 16.96
N HIS A 923 8.83 26.91 17.06
CA HIS A 923 8.65 26.00 18.19
C HIS A 923 9.51 26.38 19.41
N ASN A 924 10.71 26.91 19.15
CA ASN A 924 11.61 27.50 20.15
C ASN A 924 11.27 28.97 20.42
#